data_AF-A0A972Y192-F1
#
_entry.id   AF-A0A972Y192-F1
#
_cell.length_a   1.000
_cell.length_b   1.000
_cell.length_c   1.000
_cell.angle_alpha   90.00
_cell.angle_beta   90.00
_cell.angle_gamma   90.00
#
_symmetry.space_group_name_H-M   'P 1'
#
loop_
_entity.id
_entity.type
_entity.pdbx_description
1 polymer ?
#
loop_
_entity_poly.entity_id
_entity_poly.type
_entity_poly.pdbx_seq_one_letter_code
_entity_poly.pdbx_strand_id
1 'polypeptide(L)'
;VDEKAFVRARIFDMILGDWDRHQDQWRWSKFKDGDNYIYKPIPRDRDQVFSNFDGPIIGFLTRTIPALRKMQTYDPKIRNIKWHNTNGMPVDIFLLKSLSLDDWIAEVEHIQKNLTDDVIDEAFKKFPTEVQTDRLNDIRATLIYRRNNAKAIARDYYKILQKCVILTATDKKDVITITRKANDETHITFANKGEVYFEASYDKKYTNEIWIYALDDEDEITVTGTSDTYIALKIIGGQNNDKYTIENGTKVHIYEYKSKKNSLENTSKAKVTLRDDYNTNTFDFYKRKDIVNKFIPLIGSNPDDGFFVGFNESLTFKNFRQNPFSHRHQLKASYYITNNGYDLGYEGEFANIMNNLDIVFGARYTSPNFATNFFGFGNETENFDDNLDLVYNRVKLAHLSGELGLVRYGRQGSEFSIKGLFESIRVENSPGRFLALFPPNSSFFNRNNFAGGELFYQFKNYNSIAFPTKGINFNVTGGWKTNIDNTNRNFGYLIPSFSFTTKLSPNDRFVLANKTQAHVTLGDQSDLEFYHLATIGGNNGLRGFRHQRFTGKNSLYNSMDLRYNFRKLKSGFAPMKIGFYGGFDIGRVWLEGEDSKQWHNSIGGGVWLNVAQSLVGQAGAFSSSDGVRIAFGLGFGI
;
A
#
# COMPACT_ATOMS: atom_id res chain seq x y z
N VAL A 1 9.18 0.53 34.45
CA VAL A 1 9.41 1.87 33.84
C VAL A 1 8.46 2.84 34.51
N ASP A 2 8.85 4.10 34.72
CA ASP A 2 7.93 5.14 35.19
C ASP A 2 7.01 5.58 34.03
N GLU A 3 5.84 4.93 33.90
CA GLU A 3 4.87 5.21 32.83
C GLU A 3 4.35 6.66 32.91
N LYS A 4 4.20 7.23 34.11
CA LYS A 4 3.71 8.60 34.33
C LYS A 4 4.69 9.64 33.79
N ALA A 5 5.99 9.48 34.10
CA ALA A 5 7.02 10.32 33.52
C ALA A 5 7.12 10.15 31.99
N PHE A 6 6.92 8.93 31.48
CA PHE A 6 6.96 8.66 30.04
C PHE A 6 5.80 9.32 29.30
N VAL A 7 4.56 9.15 29.75
CA VAL A 7 3.40 9.78 29.11
C VAL A 7 3.48 11.30 29.17
N ARG A 8 3.98 11.88 30.28
CA ARG A 8 4.24 13.32 30.39
C ARG A 8 5.18 13.80 29.28
N ALA A 9 6.30 13.10 29.07
CA ALA A 9 7.25 13.42 28.01
C ALA A 9 6.61 13.31 26.62
N ARG A 10 5.81 12.26 26.35
CA ARG A 10 5.12 12.09 25.07
C ARG A 10 4.08 13.16 24.79
N ILE A 11 3.28 13.55 25.78
CA ILE A 11 2.33 14.66 25.65
C ILE A 11 3.08 15.96 25.35
N PHE A 12 4.20 16.19 26.04
CA PHE A 12 5.03 17.37 25.80
C PHE A 12 5.62 17.40 24.38
N ASP A 13 6.08 16.27 23.84
CA ASP A 13 6.52 16.16 22.44
C ASP A 13 5.41 16.58 21.46
N MET A 14 4.15 16.18 21.71
CA MET A 14 3.01 16.57 20.86
C MET A 14 2.68 18.08 20.98
N ILE A 15 2.87 18.68 22.17
CA ILE A 15 2.75 20.13 22.36
C ILE A 15 3.82 20.87 21.54
N LEU A 16 5.05 20.38 21.50
CA LEU A 16 6.14 20.94 20.70
C LEU A 16 6.04 20.60 19.20
N GLY A 17 5.24 19.59 18.85
CA GLY A 17 5.05 19.13 17.48
C GLY A 17 6.16 18.22 16.96
N ASP A 18 6.83 17.50 17.86
CA ASP A 18 7.85 16.53 17.50
C ASP A 18 7.22 15.22 16.98
N TRP A 19 7.25 15.04 15.67
CA TRP A 19 6.62 13.91 14.96
C TRP A 19 7.58 12.73 14.70
N ASP A 20 8.88 12.87 14.99
CA ASP A 20 9.90 11.85 14.67
C ASP A 20 10.40 11.06 15.88
N ARG A 21 9.68 11.10 17.01
CA ARG A 21 10.05 10.34 18.21
C ARG A 21 10.21 8.83 17.92
N HIS A 22 11.37 8.23 18.23
CA HIS A 22 11.61 6.76 18.11
C HIS A 22 12.52 6.21 19.23
N GLN A 23 12.77 4.88 19.28
CA GLN A 23 13.40 4.23 20.45
C GLN A 23 14.81 4.75 20.81
N ASP A 24 15.64 5.08 19.82
CA ASP A 24 17.03 5.53 20.05
C ASP A 24 17.13 6.94 20.66
N GLN A 25 16.01 7.67 20.67
CA GLN A 25 15.90 9.01 21.22
C GLN A 25 15.53 9.01 22.71
N TRP A 26 15.51 7.85 23.37
CA TRP A 26 15.31 7.75 24.82
C TRP A 26 16.60 7.34 25.54
N ARG A 27 16.88 8.02 26.65
CA ARG A 27 17.77 7.51 27.71
C ARG A 27 16.95 7.22 28.95
N TRP A 28 17.51 6.44 29.86
CA TRP A 28 16.83 6.00 31.06
C TRP A 28 17.72 6.23 32.28
N SER A 29 17.20 6.95 33.25
CA SER A 29 17.83 7.09 34.57
C SER A 29 17.29 6.00 35.49
N LYS A 30 18.20 5.26 36.13
CA LYS A 30 17.89 4.12 36.99
C LYS A 30 17.90 4.54 38.45
N PHE A 31 16.79 4.30 39.15
CA PHE A 31 16.64 4.57 40.58
C PHE A 31 16.31 3.26 41.30
N LYS A 32 16.94 3.02 42.45
CA LYS A 32 16.62 1.86 43.29
C LYS A 32 15.34 2.16 44.08
N ASP A 33 14.43 1.19 44.11
CA ASP A 33 13.17 1.25 44.85
C ASP A 33 12.92 -0.11 45.53
N GLY A 34 13.34 -0.23 46.80
CA GLY A 34 13.42 -1.52 47.48
C GLY A 34 14.33 -2.51 46.74
N ASP A 35 13.80 -3.69 46.41
CA ASP A 35 14.45 -4.72 45.61
C ASP A 35 14.29 -4.52 44.09
N ASN A 36 13.46 -3.54 43.70
CA ASN A 36 13.15 -3.20 42.32
C ASN A 36 13.92 -1.96 41.85
N TYR A 37 13.83 -1.67 40.54
CA TYR A 37 14.38 -0.47 39.94
C TYR A 37 13.32 0.28 39.13
N ILE A 38 13.20 1.58 39.38
CA ILE A 38 12.39 2.48 38.57
C ILE A 38 13.29 3.15 37.53
N TYR A 39 12.92 3.01 36.26
CA TYR A 39 13.59 3.67 35.14
C TYR A 39 12.76 4.86 34.67
N LYS A 40 13.32 6.07 34.78
CA LYS A 40 12.68 7.31 34.33
C LYS A 40 13.22 7.74 32.96
N PRO A 41 12.33 8.13 32.03
CA PRO A 41 12.72 8.49 30.67
C PRO A 41 13.39 9.85 30.61
N ILE A 42 14.38 9.97 29.72
CA ILE A 42 15.06 11.19 29.36
C ILE A 42 14.96 11.32 27.83
N PRO A 43 14.03 12.13 27.30
CA PRO A 43 13.94 12.35 25.87
C PRO A 43 15.18 13.12 25.40
N ARG A 44 15.74 12.70 24.27
CA ARG A 44 16.82 13.38 23.56
C ARG A 44 16.37 13.68 22.15
N ASP A 45 17.03 14.60 21.47
CA ASP A 45 16.79 14.87 20.05
C ASP A 45 15.37 15.41 19.78
N ARG A 46 15.31 16.69 19.39
CA ARG A 46 14.08 17.44 19.11
C ARG A 46 14.28 18.26 17.84
N ASP A 47 14.92 17.65 16.85
CA ASP A 47 15.29 18.27 15.58
C ASP A 47 14.08 18.56 14.67
N GLN A 48 12.93 17.91 14.91
CA GLN A 48 11.70 18.09 14.13
C GLN A 48 10.63 18.98 14.78
N VAL A 49 10.89 19.59 15.93
CA VAL A 49 9.92 20.53 16.56
C VAL A 49 9.71 21.76 15.67
N PHE A 50 8.52 22.37 15.76
CA PHE A 50 8.17 23.59 15.04
C PHE A 50 8.29 23.52 13.50
N SER A 51 8.29 22.30 12.94
CA SER A 51 8.37 22.03 11.49
C SER A 51 7.29 22.76 10.68
N ASN A 52 7.62 23.23 9.47
CA ASN A 52 6.66 23.82 8.53
C ASN A 52 6.63 23.06 7.19
N PHE A 53 5.42 22.64 6.79
CA PHE A 53 5.14 21.88 5.57
C PHE A 53 3.97 22.48 4.78
N ASP A 54 3.78 23.80 4.86
CA ASP A 54 2.66 24.58 4.28
C ASP A 54 2.68 24.74 2.76
N GLY A 55 3.82 24.49 2.10
CA GLY A 55 3.93 24.60 0.65
C GLY A 55 2.99 23.63 -0.10
N PRO A 56 2.49 23.99 -1.31
CA PRO A 56 1.41 23.26 -1.97
C PRO A 56 1.72 21.79 -2.28
N ILE A 57 2.90 21.47 -2.82
CA ILE A 57 3.26 20.09 -3.17
C ILE A 57 3.64 19.27 -1.91
N ILE A 58 4.47 19.76 -0.97
CA ILE A 58 4.79 19.04 0.27
C ILE A 58 3.51 18.87 1.11
N GLY A 59 2.71 19.93 1.20
CA GLY A 59 1.38 19.91 1.77
C GLY A 59 0.55 18.79 1.16
N PHE A 60 0.45 18.69 -0.16
CA PHE A 60 -0.24 17.59 -0.82
C PHE A 60 0.35 16.20 -0.50
N LEU A 61 1.67 16.03 -0.66
CA LEU A 61 2.39 14.76 -0.47
C LEU A 61 2.22 14.21 0.95
N THR A 62 2.27 15.07 1.97
CA THR A 62 2.04 14.71 3.38
C THR A 62 0.57 14.37 3.69
N ARG A 63 -0.38 14.56 2.77
CA ARG A 63 -1.76 14.04 2.93
C ARG A 63 -1.96 12.73 2.16
N THR A 64 -1.40 12.62 0.96
CA THR A 64 -1.66 11.50 0.06
C THR A 64 -0.74 10.31 0.26
N ILE A 65 0.53 10.52 0.61
CA ILE A 65 1.52 9.43 0.77
C ILE A 65 1.59 8.99 2.24
N PRO A 66 1.19 7.75 2.57
CA PRO A 66 1.15 7.28 3.95
C PRO A 66 2.44 7.48 4.73
N ALA A 67 3.60 7.21 4.12
CA ALA A 67 4.91 7.34 4.77
C ALA A 67 5.26 8.78 5.20
N LEU A 68 4.64 9.79 4.58
CA LEU A 68 4.89 11.21 4.85
C LEU A 68 3.81 11.85 5.73
N ARG A 69 2.74 11.14 6.12
CA ARG A 69 1.62 11.72 6.88
C ARG A 69 1.96 12.19 8.29
N LYS A 70 3.05 11.67 8.83
CA LYS A 70 3.62 12.10 10.12
C LYS A 70 4.14 13.53 10.08
N MET A 71 4.66 13.96 8.92
CA MET A 71 5.12 15.31 8.68
C MET A 71 3.89 16.23 8.63
N GLN A 72 3.69 16.99 9.70
CA GLN A 72 2.55 17.91 9.86
C GLN A 72 3.09 19.27 10.25
N THR A 73 2.60 20.32 9.61
CA THR A 73 2.93 21.70 9.96
C THR A 73 2.61 21.94 11.43
N TYR A 74 3.49 22.69 12.10
CA TYR A 74 3.29 23.13 13.48
C TYR A 74 2.21 24.21 13.57
N ASP A 75 0.95 23.78 13.51
CA ASP A 75 -0.23 24.62 13.66
C ASP A 75 -0.88 24.45 15.05
N PRO A 76 -1.74 25.39 15.50
CA PRO A 76 -2.49 25.27 16.76
C PRO A 76 -3.18 23.91 16.93
N LYS A 77 -3.78 23.38 15.86
CA LYS A 77 -4.41 22.05 15.84
C LYS A 77 -3.49 21.05 15.13
N ILE A 78 -3.26 19.90 15.77
CA ILE A 78 -2.58 18.77 15.12
C ILE A 78 -3.54 18.16 14.10
N ARG A 79 -3.21 18.23 12.81
CA ARG A 79 -4.06 17.76 11.70
C ARG A 79 -4.54 16.32 11.89
N ASN A 80 -3.67 15.42 12.34
CA ASN A 80 -4.04 14.05 12.66
C ASN A 80 -3.10 13.45 13.71
N ILE A 81 -3.60 13.25 14.94
CA ILE A 81 -2.79 12.78 16.07
C ILE A 81 -2.25 11.35 15.90
N LYS A 82 -3.00 10.47 15.23
CA LYS A 82 -2.56 9.11 14.91
C LYS A 82 -1.33 9.13 14.01
N TRP A 83 -1.39 9.91 12.92
CA TRP A 83 -0.29 9.99 11.97
C TRP A 83 0.91 10.75 12.52
N HIS A 84 0.67 11.80 13.30
CA HIS A 84 1.74 12.58 13.95
C HIS A 84 2.63 11.68 14.82
N ASN A 85 2.02 10.71 15.52
CA ASN A 85 2.72 9.79 16.41
C ASN A 85 3.11 8.44 15.75
N THR A 86 3.14 8.34 14.41
CA THR A 86 3.42 7.07 13.71
C THR A 86 4.74 6.42 14.16
N ASN A 87 5.79 7.22 14.37
CA ASN A 87 7.12 6.73 14.75
C ASN A 87 7.21 6.37 16.24
N GLY A 88 6.56 7.15 17.11
CA GLY A 88 6.61 6.94 18.56
C GLY A 88 5.70 5.80 19.03
N MET A 89 4.62 5.54 18.27
CA MET A 89 3.57 4.59 18.64
C MET A 89 4.06 3.17 18.99
N PRO A 90 5.05 2.55 18.33
CA PRO A 90 5.57 1.24 18.76
C PRO A 90 6.13 1.26 20.19
N VAL A 91 6.91 2.28 20.54
CA VAL A 91 7.43 2.47 21.91
C VAL A 91 6.29 2.76 22.88
N ASP A 92 5.35 3.62 22.47
CA ASP A 92 4.23 4.04 23.30
C ASP A 92 3.31 2.86 23.63
N ILE A 93 2.99 1.99 22.66
CA ILE A 93 2.23 0.74 22.88
C ILE A 93 3.00 -0.21 23.82
N PHE A 94 4.31 -0.34 23.63
CA PHE A 94 5.12 -1.26 24.43
C PHE A 94 5.33 -0.80 25.87
N LEU A 95 5.27 0.50 26.17
CA LEU A 95 5.53 1.03 27.51
C LEU A 95 4.29 1.49 28.26
N LEU A 96 3.26 2.00 27.58
CA LEU A 96 2.05 2.55 28.21
C LEU A 96 0.94 1.50 28.24
N LYS A 97 1.00 0.63 29.26
CA LYS A 97 0.10 -0.52 29.38
C LYS A 97 -0.92 -0.35 30.51
N SER A 98 -0.53 0.29 31.61
CA SER A 98 -1.30 0.23 32.86
C SER A 98 -2.05 1.52 33.21
N LEU A 99 -1.65 2.67 32.66
CA LEU A 99 -2.25 3.96 33.02
C LEU A 99 -3.70 4.13 32.56
N SER A 100 -4.53 4.68 33.45
CA SER A 100 -5.89 5.12 33.15
C SER A 100 -5.90 6.45 32.38
N LEU A 101 -7.06 6.83 31.82
CA LEU A 101 -7.20 8.16 31.23
C LEU A 101 -6.99 9.27 32.27
N ASP A 102 -7.40 9.05 33.52
CA ASP A 102 -7.24 10.05 34.58
C ASP A 102 -5.78 10.25 34.95
N ASP A 103 -4.95 9.20 34.91
CA ASP A 103 -3.49 9.33 35.04
C ASP A 103 -2.92 10.21 33.93
N TRP A 104 -3.35 10.03 32.68
CA TRP A 104 -2.92 10.89 31.56
C TRP A 104 -3.33 12.36 31.79
N ILE A 105 -4.55 12.60 32.28
CA ILE A 105 -5.03 13.96 32.56
C ILE A 105 -4.24 14.60 33.71
N ALA A 106 -3.90 13.84 34.75
CA ALA A 106 -3.06 14.35 35.84
C ALA A 106 -1.67 14.78 35.32
N GLU A 107 -1.10 14.01 34.38
CA GLU A 107 0.19 14.37 33.74
C GLU A 107 0.07 15.59 32.83
N VAL A 108 -1.07 15.79 32.15
CA VAL A 108 -1.36 17.05 31.43
C VAL A 108 -1.40 18.24 32.39
N GLU A 109 -2.11 18.10 33.51
CA GLU A 109 -2.25 19.17 34.51
C GLU A 109 -0.90 19.53 35.12
N HIS A 110 -0.03 18.54 35.32
CA HIS A 110 1.35 18.77 35.72
C HIS A 110 2.09 19.63 34.69
N ILE A 111 1.97 19.35 33.38
CA ILE A 111 2.58 20.18 32.33
C ILE A 111 2.01 21.60 32.37
N GLN A 112 0.68 21.74 32.42
CA GLN A 112 0.02 23.06 32.41
C GLN A 112 0.41 23.92 33.61
N LYS A 113 0.58 23.31 34.79
CA LYS A 113 1.01 24.00 36.01
C LYS A 113 2.45 24.49 35.95
N ASN A 114 3.35 23.74 35.31
CA ASN A 114 4.79 24.02 35.33
C ASN A 114 5.30 24.73 34.07
N LEU A 115 4.59 24.63 32.94
CA LEU A 115 4.91 25.34 31.70
C LEU A 115 4.06 26.61 31.61
N THR A 116 4.29 27.58 32.51
CA THR A 116 3.54 28.85 32.53
C THR A 116 3.91 29.74 31.33
N ASP A 117 3.12 30.79 31.08
CA ASP A 117 3.42 31.78 30.04
C ASP A 117 4.80 32.42 30.27
N ASP A 118 5.11 32.80 31.51
CA ASP A 118 6.42 33.34 31.87
C ASP A 118 7.58 32.38 31.56
N VAL A 119 7.42 31.08 31.84
CA VAL A 119 8.44 30.07 31.52
C VAL A 119 8.65 29.95 30.01
N ILE A 120 7.56 30.01 29.23
CA ILE A 120 7.64 30.03 27.76
C ILE A 120 8.35 31.30 27.30
N ASP A 121 8.03 32.46 27.87
CA ASP A 121 8.57 33.75 27.45
C ASP A 121 10.06 33.83 27.70
N GLU A 122 10.50 33.42 28.88
CA GLU A 122 11.92 33.32 29.22
C GLU A 122 12.65 32.30 28.35
N ALA A 123 12.00 31.20 27.95
CA ALA A 123 12.59 30.26 27.01
C ALA A 123 12.73 30.86 25.60
N PHE A 124 11.73 31.60 25.13
CA PHE A 124 11.72 32.18 23.78
C PHE A 124 12.70 33.35 23.64
N LYS A 125 12.98 34.09 24.72
CA LYS A 125 14.05 35.11 24.75
C LYS A 125 15.45 34.55 24.49
N LYS A 126 15.66 33.23 24.65
CA LYS A 126 16.95 32.57 24.40
C LYS A 126 17.22 32.32 22.91
N PHE A 127 16.24 32.50 22.03
CA PHE A 127 16.49 32.48 20.59
C PHE A 127 17.34 33.69 20.18
N PRO A 128 18.30 33.53 19.24
CA PRO A 128 19.07 34.64 18.70
C PRO A 128 18.17 35.76 18.16
N THR A 129 18.59 37.01 18.33
CA THR A 129 17.82 38.19 17.91
C THR A 129 17.42 38.14 16.43
N GLU A 130 18.24 37.53 15.59
CA GLU A 130 18.05 37.38 14.15
C GLU A 130 16.85 36.51 13.78
N VAL A 131 16.40 35.62 14.68
CA VAL A 131 15.25 34.73 14.44
C VAL A 131 14.01 35.13 15.25
N GLN A 132 14.09 36.19 16.05
CA GLN A 132 12.95 36.78 16.78
C GLN A 132 12.03 37.58 15.84
N THR A 133 11.46 36.87 14.87
CA THR A 133 10.54 37.39 13.86
C THR A 133 9.08 37.11 14.24
N ASP A 134 8.13 37.63 13.47
CA ASP A 134 6.70 37.30 13.61
C ASP A 134 6.45 35.79 13.60
N ARG A 135 7.28 35.03 12.86
CA ARG A 135 7.18 33.57 12.84
C ARG A 135 7.46 32.94 14.20
N LEU A 136 8.39 33.49 14.97
CA LEU A 136 8.67 33.00 16.33
C LEU A 136 7.50 33.33 17.28
N ASN A 137 6.84 34.48 17.07
CA ASN A 137 5.62 34.83 17.80
C ASN A 137 4.47 33.87 17.50
N ASP A 138 4.32 33.44 16.23
CA ASP A 138 3.33 32.42 15.83
C ASP A 138 3.61 31.06 16.50
N ILE A 139 4.88 30.64 16.54
CA ILE A 139 5.32 29.41 17.19
C ILE A 139 5.00 29.47 18.69
N ARG A 140 5.30 30.60 19.34
CA ARG A 140 4.97 30.84 20.75
C ARG A 140 3.47 30.73 21.01
N ALA A 141 2.67 31.43 20.21
CA ALA A 141 1.21 31.40 20.32
C ALA A 141 0.65 29.97 20.10
N THR A 142 1.22 29.24 19.16
CA THR A 142 0.87 27.83 18.88
C THR A 142 1.21 26.92 20.06
N LEU A 143 2.38 27.09 20.69
CA LEU A 143 2.80 26.33 21.87
C LEU A 143 1.86 26.57 23.06
N ILE A 144 1.55 27.84 23.34
CA ILE A 144 0.57 28.27 24.35
C ILE A 144 -0.78 27.61 24.07
N TYR A 145 -1.26 27.68 22.82
CA TYR A 145 -2.52 27.07 22.42
C TYR A 145 -2.52 25.56 22.65
N ARG A 146 -1.47 24.84 22.22
CA ARG A 146 -1.38 23.38 22.36
C ARG A 146 -1.29 22.95 23.82
N ARG A 147 -0.50 23.65 24.65
CA ARG A 147 -0.46 23.42 26.10
C ARG A 147 -1.83 23.61 26.74
N ASN A 148 -2.55 24.68 26.39
CA ASN A 148 -3.88 24.95 26.95
C ASN A 148 -4.90 23.87 26.51
N ASN A 149 -4.72 23.30 25.32
CA ASN A 149 -5.57 22.23 24.77
C ASN A 149 -5.00 20.81 24.97
N ALA A 150 -3.95 20.63 25.79
CA ALA A 150 -3.25 19.35 25.94
C ALA A 150 -4.15 18.21 26.45
N LYS A 151 -5.22 18.53 27.21
CA LYS A 151 -6.21 17.53 27.66
C LYS A 151 -6.92 16.84 26.48
N ALA A 152 -7.21 17.58 25.40
CA ALA A 152 -7.82 17.01 24.20
C ALA A 152 -6.82 16.13 23.45
N ILE A 153 -5.57 16.60 23.30
CA ILE A 153 -4.47 15.84 22.68
C ILE A 153 -4.27 14.50 23.40
N ALA A 154 -4.17 14.52 24.73
CA ALA A 154 -3.99 13.33 25.57
C ALA A 154 -5.17 12.35 25.42
N ARG A 155 -6.42 12.82 25.47
CA ARG A 155 -7.61 11.97 25.28
C ARG A 155 -7.65 11.30 23.93
N ASP A 156 -7.37 12.04 22.86
CA ASP A 156 -7.43 11.49 21.50
C ASP A 156 -6.32 10.46 21.29
N TYR A 157 -5.12 10.72 21.81
CA TYR A 157 -4.03 9.77 21.70
C TYR A 157 -4.22 8.52 22.58
N TYR A 158 -4.72 8.69 23.80
CA TYR A 158 -5.12 7.58 24.69
C TYR A 158 -6.10 6.64 24.00
N LYS A 159 -7.17 7.17 23.38
CA LYS A 159 -8.16 6.38 22.63
C LYS A 159 -7.53 5.60 21.47
N ILE A 160 -6.50 6.14 20.82
CA ILE A 160 -5.81 5.45 19.72
C ILE A 160 -5.01 4.26 20.25
N LEU A 161 -4.24 4.45 21.31
CA LEU A 161 -3.43 3.38 21.91
C LEU A 161 -4.31 2.30 22.53
N GLN A 162 -5.36 2.68 23.25
CA GLN A 162 -6.25 1.73 23.93
C GLN A 162 -7.14 0.94 22.99
N LYS A 163 -7.34 1.39 21.73
CA LYS A 163 -8.19 0.67 20.77
C LYS A 163 -7.77 -0.79 20.58
N CYS A 164 -6.46 -1.06 20.62
CA CYS A 164 -5.89 -2.40 20.59
C CYS A 164 -4.66 -2.45 21.52
N VAL A 165 -4.80 -3.10 22.65
CA VAL A 165 -3.71 -3.23 23.64
C VAL A 165 -2.89 -4.48 23.33
N ILE A 166 -1.57 -4.39 23.50
CA ILE A 166 -0.64 -5.50 23.30
C ILE A 166 0.14 -5.72 24.60
N LEU A 167 0.00 -6.92 25.16
CA LEU A 167 0.61 -7.34 26.39
C LEU A 167 1.56 -8.51 26.13
N THR A 168 2.64 -8.53 26.90
CA THR A 168 3.70 -9.53 26.83
C THR A 168 4.01 -9.96 28.24
N ALA A 169 4.04 -11.26 28.50
CA ALA A 169 4.58 -11.82 29.73
C ALA A 169 6.12 -11.84 29.67
N THR A 170 6.79 -12.81 30.29
CA THR A 170 8.26 -12.99 30.24
C THR A 170 8.64 -14.28 29.52
N ASP A 171 9.93 -14.48 29.22
CA ASP A 171 10.44 -15.75 28.67
C ASP A 171 10.59 -16.84 29.77
N LYS A 172 9.78 -16.79 30.82
CA LYS A 172 9.80 -17.72 31.96
C LYS A 172 8.37 -18.16 32.25
N LYS A 173 8.23 -19.30 32.94
CA LYS A 173 6.93 -19.82 33.37
C LYS A 173 6.11 -18.78 34.13
N ASP A 174 5.07 -18.26 33.47
CA ASP A 174 4.18 -17.25 33.97
C ASP A 174 2.75 -17.77 34.18
N VAL A 175 2.05 -17.13 35.12
CA VAL A 175 0.63 -17.34 35.37
C VAL A 175 -0.12 -16.10 34.90
N ILE A 176 -0.95 -16.27 33.88
CA ILE A 176 -1.75 -15.21 33.27
C ILE A 176 -3.21 -15.41 33.67
N THR A 177 -3.73 -14.50 34.49
CA THR A 177 -5.14 -14.54 34.91
C THR A 177 -5.91 -13.40 34.25
N ILE A 178 -7.02 -13.74 33.60
CA ILE A 178 -7.88 -12.80 32.90
C ILE A 178 -9.29 -12.93 33.46
N THR A 179 -9.74 -11.92 34.19
CA THR A 179 -11.07 -11.88 34.81
C THR A 179 -11.97 -10.90 34.07
N ARG A 180 -13.07 -11.41 33.51
CA ARG A 180 -14.15 -10.57 32.97
C ARG A 180 -15.01 -10.09 34.13
N LYS A 181 -15.10 -8.78 34.32
CA LYS A 181 -15.84 -8.15 35.42
C LYS A 181 -17.13 -7.52 34.89
N ALA A 182 -18.04 -7.22 35.82
CA ALA A 182 -19.20 -6.38 35.54
C ALA A 182 -18.77 -4.99 35.02
N ASN A 183 -19.66 -4.28 34.33
CA ASN A 183 -19.41 -2.99 33.66
C ASN A 183 -18.44 -3.06 32.47
N ASP A 184 -18.37 -4.19 31.77
CA ASP A 184 -17.57 -4.36 30.55
C ASP A 184 -16.06 -4.16 30.73
N GLU A 185 -15.56 -4.40 31.95
CA GLU A 185 -14.14 -4.35 32.28
C GLU A 185 -13.50 -5.75 32.15
N THR A 186 -12.27 -5.80 31.62
CA THR A 186 -11.42 -6.99 31.67
C THR A 186 -10.17 -6.68 32.49
N HIS A 187 -9.99 -7.40 33.59
CA HIS A 187 -8.85 -7.31 34.48
C HIS A 187 -7.84 -8.41 34.16
N ILE A 188 -6.55 -8.06 34.11
CA ILE A 188 -5.47 -8.96 33.68
C ILE A 188 -4.31 -8.84 34.65
N THR A 189 -3.81 -9.98 35.12
CA THR A 189 -2.60 -10.08 35.94
C THR A 189 -1.60 -11.07 35.32
N PHE A 190 -0.31 -10.74 35.39
CA PHE A 190 0.78 -11.68 35.11
C PHE A 190 1.63 -11.86 36.38
N ALA A 191 1.92 -13.11 36.72
CA ALA A 191 2.71 -13.46 37.90
C ALA A 191 3.78 -14.50 37.57
N ASN A 192 4.95 -14.38 38.19
CA ASN A 192 6.03 -15.34 38.11
C ASN A 192 6.38 -15.81 39.53
N LYS A 193 6.44 -17.12 39.79
CA LYS A 193 6.74 -17.68 41.12
C LYS A 193 5.87 -17.13 42.27
N GLY A 194 4.61 -16.78 41.97
CA GLY A 194 3.66 -16.23 42.93
C GLY A 194 3.76 -14.71 43.15
N GLU A 195 4.73 -14.03 42.52
CA GLU A 195 4.85 -12.57 42.56
C GLU A 195 4.19 -11.95 41.32
N VAL A 196 3.20 -11.08 41.55
CA VAL A 196 2.53 -10.31 40.48
C VAL A 196 3.46 -9.18 40.05
N TYR A 197 3.86 -9.18 38.78
CA TYR A 197 4.72 -8.13 38.22
C TYR A 197 3.98 -7.21 37.24
N PHE A 198 2.77 -7.58 36.83
CA PHE A 198 1.91 -6.77 35.98
C PHE A 198 0.44 -6.95 36.35
N GLU A 199 -0.28 -5.84 36.46
CA GLU A 199 -1.71 -5.80 36.73
C GLU A 199 -2.33 -4.59 36.04
N ALA A 200 -3.44 -4.79 35.31
CA ALA A 200 -4.19 -3.71 34.66
C ALA A 200 -5.65 -4.09 34.42
N SER A 201 -6.51 -3.07 34.35
CA SER A 201 -7.91 -3.18 33.96
C SER A 201 -8.19 -2.40 32.68
N TYR A 202 -8.96 -2.99 31.77
CA TYR A 202 -9.31 -2.39 30.49
C TYR A 202 -10.82 -2.31 30.31
N ASP A 203 -11.31 -1.13 29.95
CA ASP A 203 -12.71 -0.84 29.70
C ASP A 203 -13.06 -1.03 28.21
N LYS A 204 -14.12 -1.81 27.93
CA LYS A 204 -14.64 -2.04 26.57
C LYS A 204 -14.94 -0.75 25.81
N LYS A 205 -15.30 0.33 26.49
CA LYS A 205 -15.56 1.65 25.93
C LYS A 205 -14.38 2.17 25.10
N TYR A 206 -13.15 1.91 25.55
CA TYR A 206 -11.93 2.35 24.86
C TYR A 206 -11.26 1.18 24.13
N THR A 207 -11.33 -0.03 24.68
CA THR A 207 -10.58 -1.19 24.23
C THR A 207 -11.44 -2.15 23.44
N ASN A 208 -11.05 -2.42 22.19
CA ASN A 208 -11.79 -3.36 21.32
C ASN A 208 -11.18 -4.75 21.29
N GLU A 209 -9.86 -4.82 21.41
CA GLU A 209 -9.10 -6.05 21.28
C GLU A 209 -7.85 -5.98 22.16
N ILE A 210 -7.47 -7.10 22.80
CA ILE A 210 -6.21 -7.25 23.52
C ILE A 210 -5.46 -8.45 22.94
N TRP A 211 -4.19 -8.25 22.60
CA TRP A 211 -3.28 -9.33 22.23
C TRP A 211 -2.39 -9.63 23.42
N ILE A 212 -2.36 -10.89 23.85
CA ILE A 212 -1.63 -11.35 25.03
C ILE A 212 -0.64 -12.41 24.55
N TYR A 213 0.64 -12.07 24.58
CA TYR A 213 1.73 -12.97 24.27
C TYR A 213 2.27 -13.57 25.58
N ALA A 214 2.16 -14.89 25.73
CA ALA A 214 2.73 -15.61 26.88
C ALA A 214 4.25 -15.80 26.74
N LEU A 215 4.73 -15.91 25.48
CA LEU A 215 6.15 -15.91 25.05
C LEU A 215 6.84 -17.28 25.11
N ASP A 216 7.54 -17.60 26.19
CA ASP A 216 8.39 -18.80 26.28
C ASP A 216 8.23 -19.48 27.64
N ASP A 217 8.76 -20.70 27.76
CA ASP A 217 8.53 -21.62 28.90
C ASP A 217 7.08 -22.15 28.98
N GLU A 218 6.73 -22.88 30.06
CA GLU A 218 5.40 -23.49 30.23
C GLU A 218 4.44 -22.56 30.99
N ASP A 219 3.59 -21.83 30.26
CA ASP A 219 2.69 -20.84 30.86
C ASP A 219 1.33 -21.41 31.27
N GLU A 220 0.73 -20.81 32.29
CA GLU A 220 -0.61 -21.16 32.78
C GLU A 220 -1.57 -19.99 32.57
N ILE A 221 -2.53 -20.14 31.65
CA ILE A 221 -3.45 -19.09 31.24
C ILE A 221 -4.89 -19.42 31.65
N THR A 222 -5.48 -18.57 32.49
CA THR A 222 -6.86 -18.72 32.96
C THR A 222 -7.74 -17.56 32.51
N VAL A 223 -8.92 -17.86 31.94
CA VAL A 223 -9.94 -16.85 31.60
C VAL A 223 -11.26 -17.18 32.32
N THR A 224 -11.67 -16.31 33.25
CA THR A 224 -12.87 -16.49 34.08
C THR A 224 -13.79 -15.27 34.09
N GLY A 225 -14.93 -15.39 34.77
CA GLY A 225 -15.88 -14.30 34.98
C GLY A 225 -16.82 -14.06 33.80
N THR A 226 -17.76 -13.14 33.98
CA THR A 226 -18.81 -12.80 33.00
C THR A 226 -19.02 -11.29 32.92
N SER A 227 -19.51 -10.84 31.77
CA SER A 227 -19.91 -9.45 31.52
C SER A 227 -21.03 -9.41 30.47
N ASP A 228 -21.73 -8.29 30.36
CA ASP A 228 -22.76 -8.06 29.34
C ASP A 228 -22.14 -7.99 27.94
N THR A 229 -20.98 -7.32 27.83
CA THR A 229 -20.15 -7.29 26.63
C THR A 229 -18.70 -7.62 26.93
N TYR A 230 -17.99 -8.07 25.88
CA TYR A 230 -16.62 -8.58 26.00
C TYR A 230 -15.65 -7.84 25.07
N ILE A 231 -14.48 -7.53 25.61
CA ILE A 231 -13.27 -7.18 24.85
C ILE A 231 -12.75 -8.46 24.17
N ALA A 232 -12.46 -8.38 22.86
CA ALA A 232 -11.91 -9.53 22.14
C ALA A 232 -10.49 -9.83 22.61
N LEU A 233 -10.20 -11.09 22.90
CA LEU A 233 -8.87 -11.53 23.32
C LEU A 233 -8.23 -12.39 22.23
N LYS A 234 -6.96 -12.12 21.97
CA LYS A 234 -6.07 -13.01 21.23
C LYS A 234 -4.96 -13.43 22.16
N ILE A 235 -4.95 -14.70 22.52
CA ILE A 235 -3.93 -15.29 23.39
C ILE A 235 -2.99 -16.06 22.48
N ILE A 236 -1.71 -15.72 22.54
CA ILE A 236 -0.63 -16.32 21.77
C ILE A 236 0.24 -17.03 22.78
N GLY A 237 0.31 -18.36 22.71
CA GLY A 237 1.09 -19.17 23.64
C GLY A 237 2.57 -18.85 23.54
N GLY A 238 3.24 -19.41 22.53
CA GLY A 238 4.67 -19.21 22.45
C GLY A 238 5.32 -20.31 21.66
N GLN A 239 6.55 -20.66 22.00
CA GLN A 239 7.26 -21.78 21.37
C GLN A 239 7.21 -23.08 22.18
N ASN A 240 6.63 -23.08 23.39
CA ASN A 240 6.62 -24.23 24.30
C ASN A 240 5.22 -24.79 24.52
N ASN A 241 5.02 -25.51 25.64
CA ASN A 241 3.77 -26.18 25.96
C ASN A 241 3.06 -25.39 27.05
N ASP A 242 1.87 -24.87 26.74
CA ASP A 242 1.10 -24.06 27.66
C ASP A 242 -0.14 -24.79 28.16
N LYS A 243 -0.64 -24.37 29.32
CA LYS A 243 -1.89 -24.85 29.91
C LYS A 243 -2.92 -23.73 29.90
N TYR A 244 -4.09 -24.02 29.33
CA TYR A 244 -5.21 -23.10 29.25
C TYR A 244 -6.41 -23.62 30.03
N THR A 245 -6.99 -22.78 30.89
CA THR A 245 -8.25 -23.03 31.58
C THR A 245 -9.22 -21.89 31.25
N ILE A 246 -10.11 -22.12 30.29
CA ILE A 246 -10.95 -21.05 29.70
C ILE A 246 -12.41 -21.26 30.09
N GLU A 247 -12.81 -20.79 31.27
CA GLU A 247 -14.20 -20.91 31.72
C GLU A 247 -15.15 -20.02 30.90
N ASN A 248 -14.67 -18.87 30.41
CA ASN A 248 -15.41 -18.01 29.49
C ASN A 248 -14.68 -17.82 28.15
N GLY A 249 -15.02 -18.64 27.17
CA GLY A 249 -14.46 -18.58 25.81
C GLY A 249 -15.03 -17.48 24.90
N THR A 250 -16.00 -16.68 25.35
CA THR A 250 -16.68 -15.71 24.48
C THR A 250 -15.71 -14.63 23.99
N LYS A 251 -15.58 -14.48 22.66
CA LYS A 251 -14.59 -13.61 22.00
C LYS A 251 -13.13 -13.87 22.44
N VAL A 252 -12.81 -15.11 22.80
CA VAL A 252 -11.44 -15.55 23.04
C VAL A 252 -10.94 -16.32 21.81
N HIS A 253 -9.77 -15.95 21.31
CA HIS A 253 -9.07 -16.67 20.24
C HIS A 253 -7.67 -17.07 20.72
N ILE A 254 -7.42 -18.37 20.85
CA ILE A 254 -6.11 -18.95 21.20
C ILE A 254 -5.35 -19.31 19.92
N TYR A 255 -4.09 -18.91 19.84
CA TYR A 255 -3.13 -19.26 18.80
C TYR A 255 -2.00 -20.08 19.41
N GLU A 256 -1.82 -21.28 18.89
CA GLU A 256 -0.85 -22.23 19.40
C GLU A 256 -0.20 -23.06 18.29
N TYR A 257 0.98 -23.61 18.57
CA TYR A 257 1.61 -24.59 17.69
C TYR A 257 0.83 -25.89 17.68
N LYS A 258 0.67 -26.49 16.50
CA LYS A 258 0.01 -27.79 16.34
C LYS A 258 0.90 -28.93 16.82
N SER A 259 2.21 -28.77 16.66
CA SER A 259 3.25 -29.73 17.02
C SER A 259 3.57 -29.79 18.52
N LYS A 260 3.06 -28.84 19.32
CA LYS A 260 3.31 -28.74 20.77
C LYS A 260 2.18 -29.39 21.57
N LYS A 261 2.50 -29.88 22.77
CA LYS A 261 1.58 -30.66 23.62
C LYS A 261 0.88 -29.74 24.62
N ASN A 262 0.11 -28.79 24.11
CA ASN A 262 -0.64 -27.83 24.92
C ASN A 262 -1.85 -28.50 25.59
N SER A 263 -2.14 -28.11 26.84
CA SER A 263 -3.33 -28.56 27.56
C SER A 263 -4.46 -27.53 27.43
N LEU A 264 -5.62 -27.95 26.93
CA LEU A 264 -6.79 -27.09 26.70
C LEU A 264 -7.98 -27.57 27.54
N GLU A 265 -8.22 -26.92 28.67
CA GLU A 265 -9.33 -27.20 29.58
C GLU A 265 -10.45 -26.16 29.44
N ASN A 266 -11.71 -26.62 29.46
CA ASN A 266 -12.93 -25.80 29.41
C ASN A 266 -13.10 -24.86 28.21
N THR A 267 -12.29 -24.98 27.15
CA THR A 267 -12.25 -24.11 25.96
C THR A 267 -13.52 -24.06 25.08
N SER A 268 -14.66 -24.55 25.58
CA SER A 268 -15.97 -24.35 24.96
C SER A 268 -16.21 -22.87 24.63
N LYS A 269 -16.75 -22.59 23.44
CA LYS A 269 -16.97 -21.25 22.86
C LYS A 269 -15.71 -20.42 22.51
N ALA A 270 -14.52 -20.80 22.97
CA ALA A 270 -13.28 -20.18 22.50
C ALA A 270 -12.94 -20.66 21.09
N LYS A 271 -12.39 -19.77 20.26
CA LYS A 271 -11.81 -20.17 18.98
C LYS A 271 -10.37 -20.60 19.21
N VAL A 272 -10.03 -21.85 18.90
CA VAL A 272 -8.65 -22.34 18.99
C VAL A 272 -8.09 -22.52 17.59
N THR A 273 -6.88 -22.00 17.33
CA THR A 273 -6.17 -22.20 16.07
C THR A 273 -4.81 -22.82 16.37
N LEU A 274 -4.72 -24.12 16.11
CA LEU A 274 -3.50 -24.90 16.25
C LEU A 274 -2.78 -24.97 14.89
N ARG A 275 -1.62 -24.33 14.79
CA ARG A 275 -0.84 -24.25 13.55
C ARG A 275 0.62 -23.91 13.81
N ASP A 276 1.52 -24.61 13.13
CA ASP A 276 2.94 -24.34 13.19
C ASP A 276 3.31 -23.11 12.33
N ASP A 277 3.07 -21.91 12.88
CA ASP A 277 3.27 -20.61 12.24
C ASP A 277 4.11 -19.69 13.11
N TYR A 278 5.42 -19.68 12.85
CA TYR A 278 6.40 -18.89 13.60
C TYR A 278 6.08 -17.40 13.65
N ASN A 279 5.67 -16.80 12.53
CA ASN A 279 5.39 -15.36 12.47
C ASN A 279 4.14 -14.97 13.26
N THR A 280 3.15 -15.87 13.32
CA THR A 280 1.94 -15.63 14.12
C THR A 280 2.24 -15.74 15.62
N ASN A 281 3.05 -16.72 16.03
CA ASN A 281 3.34 -17.04 17.43
C ASN A 281 4.54 -16.28 18.03
N THR A 282 5.26 -15.48 17.23
CA THR A 282 6.39 -14.66 17.72
C THR A 282 5.96 -13.22 17.93
N PHE A 283 6.42 -12.61 19.03
CA PHE A 283 6.22 -11.19 19.28
C PHE A 283 7.05 -10.33 18.32
N ASP A 284 6.42 -9.31 17.73
CA ASP A 284 7.07 -8.31 16.89
C ASP A 284 6.72 -6.92 17.44
N PHE A 285 7.76 -6.21 17.89
CA PHE A 285 7.67 -4.88 18.48
C PHE A 285 6.95 -3.85 17.60
N TYR A 286 7.04 -3.98 16.27
CA TYR A 286 6.42 -3.02 15.34
C TYR A 286 5.00 -3.43 14.93
N LYS A 287 4.58 -4.65 15.25
CA LYS A 287 3.28 -5.21 14.87
C LYS A 287 2.18 -4.57 15.69
N ARG A 288 1.26 -3.92 14.99
CA ARG A 288 0.08 -3.28 15.57
C ARG A 288 -1.11 -3.35 14.64
N LYS A 289 -2.30 -3.18 15.21
CA LYS A 289 -3.52 -3.05 14.45
C LYS A 289 -3.57 -1.68 13.76
N ASP A 290 -3.74 -1.65 12.45
CA ASP A 290 -3.75 -0.41 11.68
C ASP A 290 -4.65 -0.48 10.44
N ILE A 291 -5.09 0.68 9.98
CA ILE A 291 -5.81 0.87 8.72
C ILE A 291 -5.11 2.00 7.99
N VAL A 292 -4.57 1.68 6.81
CA VAL A 292 -3.83 2.61 5.96
C VAL A 292 -4.62 2.82 4.68
N ASN A 293 -5.20 4.02 4.52
CA ASN A 293 -5.74 4.46 3.24
C ASN A 293 -4.61 5.10 2.39
N LYS A 294 -4.49 4.80 1.11
CA LYS A 294 -3.66 5.50 0.13
C LYS A 294 -4.55 5.95 -1.02
N PHE A 295 -4.74 7.26 -1.19
CA PHE A 295 -5.51 7.85 -2.28
C PHE A 295 -4.56 8.57 -3.24
N ILE A 296 -4.55 8.15 -4.50
CA ILE A 296 -3.74 8.73 -5.57
C ILE A 296 -4.67 9.25 -6.67
N PRO A 297 -4.74 10.57 -6.91
CA PRO A 297 -5.40 11.09 -8.09
C PRO A 297 -4.57 10.80 -9.35
N LEU A 298 -5.25 10.63 -10.48
CA LEU A 298 -4.68 10.39 -11.80
C LEU A 298 -5.20 11.46 -12.77
N ILE A 299 -4.30 12.12 -13.49
CA ILE A 299 -4.64 13.09 -14.53
C ILE A 299 -3.65 12.86 -15.67
N GLY A 300 -4.13 12.74 -16.89
CA GLY A 300 -3.27 12.52 -18.04
C GLY A 300 -3.93 12.89 -19.36
N SER A 301 -3.11 12.98 -20.40
CA SER A 301 -3.58 13.19 -21.75
C SER A 301 -2.67 12.51 -22.78
N ASN A 302 -3.28 11.88 -23.78
CA ASN A 302 -2.58 11.37 -24.95
C ASN A 302 -3.51 11.40 -26.18
N PRO A 303 -2.99 11.30 -27.42
CA PRO A 303 -3.83 11.40 -28.63
C PRO A 303 -4.96 10.36 -28.74
N ASP A 304 -4.77 9.17 -28.14
CA ASP A 304 -5.71 8.05 -28.25
C ASP A 304 -6.89 8.19 -27.27
N ASP A 305 -6.58 8.45 -26.00
CA ASP A 305 -7.54 8.55 -24.91
C ASP A 305 -8.09 9.98 -24.73
N GLY A 306 -7.39 10.96 -25.32
CA GLY A 306 -7.51 12.39 -25.02
C GLY A 306 -7.30 12.67 -23.54
N PHE A 307 -8.01 13.65 -22.97
CA PHE A 307 -7.86 13.99 -21.56
C PHE A 307 -8.66 13.06 -20.66
N PHE A 308 -8.05 12.58 -19.58
CA PHE A 308 -8.71 11.74 -18.58
C PHE A 308 -8.36 12.16 -17.15
N VAL A 309 -9.31 11.92 -16.26
CA VAL A 309 -9.17 12.10 -14.81
C VAL A 309 -9.60 10.83 -14.10
N GLY A 310 -8.96 10.52 -12.98
CA GLY A 310 -9.27 9.32 -12.23
C GLY A 310 -8.61 9.30 -10.87
N PHE A 311 -8.72 8.16 -10.20
CA PHE A 311 -8.03 7.91 -8.95
C PHE A 311 -7.75 6.42 -8.75
N ASN A 312 -6.80 6.14 -7.86
CA ASN A 312 -6.52 4.83 -7.29
C ASN A 312 -6.55 4.96 -5.77
N GLU A 313 -7.53 4.32 -5.13
CA GLU A 313 -7.67 4.23 -3.68
C GLU A 313 -7.30 2.83 -3.21
N SER A 314 -6.42 2.74 -2.20
CA SER A 314 -6.07 1.48 -1.55
C SER A 314 -6.30 1.56 -0.06
N LEU A 315 -7.20 0.73 0.45
CA LEU A 315 -7.49 0.55 1.88
C LEU A 315 -6.84 -0.74 2.36
N THR A 316 -5.75 -0.61 3.13
CA THR A 316 -4.99 -1.74 3.67
C THR A 316 -5.26 -1.91 5.16
N PHE A 317 -5.78 -3.06 5.55
CA PHE A 317 -6.07 -3.41 6.94
C PHE A 317 -4.99 -4.35 7.47
N LYS A 318 -4.40 -3.96 8.60
CA LYS A 318 -3.41 -4.74 9.35
C LYS A 318 -4.04 -5.16 10.67
N ASN A 319 -4.48 -6.41 10.76
CA ASN A 319 -4.97 -7.02 12.00
C ASN A 319 -3.88 -7.92 12.59
N PHE A 320 -4.24 -8.88 13.43
CA PHE A 320 -3.27 -9.74 14.10
C PHE A 320 -2.47 -10.64 13.13
N ARG A 321 -3.12 -11.30 12.17
CA ARG A 321 -2.41 -12.11 11.15
C ARG A 321 -2.21 -11.28 9.89
N GLN A 322 -0.96 -11.00 9.52
CA GLN A 322 -0.57 -10.12 8.41
C GLN A 322 0.42 -10.87 7.51
N ASN A 323 0.34 -10.77 6.17
CA ASN A 323 1.48 -11.12 5.29
C ASN A 323 1.36 -10.57 3.84
N PRO A 324 1.64 -9.27 3.55
CA PRO A 324 2.12 -8.22 4.44
C PRO A 324 0.99 -7.40 5.12
N PHE A 325 -0.28 -7.71 4.82
CA PHE A 325 -1.47 -7.14 5.46
C PHE A 325 -2.46 -8.26 5.79
N SER A 326 -3.59 -7.96 6.42
CA SER A 326 -4.67 -8.94 6.65
C SER A 326 -5.67 -8.97 5.52
N HIS A 327 -6.08 -7.80 5.04
CA HIS A 327 -6.80 -7.67 3.79
C HIS A 327 -6.57 -6.28 3.19
N ARG A 328 -6.70 -6.19 1.87
CA ARG A 328 -6.51 -4.97 1.10
C ARG A 328 -7.62 -4.86 0.07
N HIS A 329 -8.14 -3.65 -0.08
CA HIS A 329 -9.11 -3.30 -1.10
C HIS A 329 -8.51 -2.20 -1.98
N GLN A 330 -8.55 -2.37 -3.29
CA GLN A 330 -8.11 -1.39 -4.26
C GLN A 330 -9.29 -1.01 -5.16
N LEU A 331 -9.53 0.28 -5.32
CA LEU A 331 -10.51 0.85 -6.24
C LEU A 331 -9.79 1.75 -7.23
N LYS A 332 -9.96 1.50 -8.52
CA LYS A 332 -9.47 2.30 -9.62
C LYS A 332 -10.66 2.82 -10.40
N ALA A 333 -10.69 4.12 -10.67
CA ALA A 333 -11.74 4.71 -11.49
C ALA A 333 -11.14 5.78 -12.38
N SER A 334 -11.42 5.71 -13.68
CA SER A 334 -10.99 6.68 -14.67
C SER A 334 -12.17 7.11 -15.54
N TYR A 335 -12.24 8.40 -15.84
CA TYR A 335 -13.19 9.00 -16.76
C TYR A 335 -12.43 9.69 -17.91
N TYR A 336 -12.79 9.33 -19.13
CA TYR A 336 -12.20 9.79 -20.38
C TYR A 336 -13.12 10.85 -21.01
N ILE A 337 -12.70 12.12 -20.95
CA ILE A 337 -13.52 13.26 -21.34
C ILE A 337 -13.89 13.19 -22.83
N THR A 338 -12.94 12.82 -23.68
CA THR A 338 -13.10 12.79 -25.14
C THR A 338 -14.25 11.91 -25.61
N ASN A 339 -14.45 10.78 -24.92
CA ASN A 339 -15.43 9.77 -25.35
C ASN A 339 -16.60 9.63 -24.37
N ASN A 340 -16.61 10.34 -23.25
CA ASN A 340 -17.53 10.11 -22.13
C ASN A 340 -17.50 8.64 -21.64
N GLY A 341 -16.31 8.05 -21.62
CA GLY A 341 -16.09 6.66 -21.22
C GLY A 341 -15.63 6.54 -19.77
N TYR A 342 -16.02 5.47 -19.08
CA TYR A 342 -15.57 5.13 -17.73
C TYR A 342 -14.83 3.78 -17.73
N ASP A 343 -13.78 3.66 -16.92
CA ASP A 343 -13.09 2.41 -16.58
C ASP A 343 -13.01 2.28 -15.06
N LEU A 344 -13.70 1.29 -14.52
CA LEU A 344 -13.85 1.04 -13.09
C LEU A 344 -13.26 -0.33 -12.78
N GLY A 345 -12.34 -0.39 -11.82
CA GLY A 345 -11.72 -1.63 -11.37
C GLY A 345 -11.75 -1.73 -9.85
N TYR A 346 -12.05 -2.91 -9.34
CA TYR A 346 -11.95 -3.23 -7.92
C TYR A 346 -11.16 -4.52 -7.74
N GLU A 347 -10.29 -4.57 -6.73
CA GLU A 347 -9.54 -5.76 -6.32
C GLU A 347 -9.61 -5.88 -4.80
N GLY A 348 -10.00 -7.07 -4.32
CA GLY A 348 -9.98 -7.45 -2.92
C GLY A 348 -9.01 -8.59 -2.70
N GLU A 349 -8.19 -8.48 -1.67
CA GLU A 349 -7.18 -9.48 -1.33
C GLU A 349 -7.20 -9.76 0.18
N PHE A 350 -7.33 -11.02 0.55
CA PHE A 350 -7.39 -11.46 1.95
C PHE A 350 -6.27 -12.43 2.23
N ALA A 351 -5.40 -12.03 3.15
CA ALA A 351 -4.16 -12.73 3.39
C ALA A 351 -4.32 -13.91 4.35
N ASN A 352 -3.42 -14.89 4.22
CA ASN A 352 -3.27 -16.00 5.13
C ASN A 352 -4.50 -16.93 5.27
N ILE A 353 -5.26 -17.13 4.19
CA ILE A 353 -6.30 -18.18 4.13
C ILE A 353 -5.67 -19.55 4.42
N MET A 354 -4.50 -19.82 3.84
CA MET A 354 -3.69 -21.00 4.13
C MET A 354 -2.19 -20.65 4.06
N ASN A 355 -1.48 -20.54 5.19
CA ASN A 355 -0.06 -20.10 5.19
C ASN A 355 0.11 -18.76 4.51
N ASN A 356 0.98 -18.70 3.51
CA ASN A 356 1.29 -17.50 2.75
C ASN A 356 0.48 -17.48 1.44
N LEU A 357 -0.70 -18.11 1.45
CA LEU A 357 -1.63 -18.14 0.34
C LEU A 357 -2.82 -17.23 0.66
N ASP A 358 -2.98 -16.26 -0.20
CA ASP A 358 -3.95 -15.20 -0.12
C ASP A 358 -5.04 -15.47 -1.16
N ILE A 359 -6.30 -15.16 -0.84
CA ILE A 359 -7.38 -15.18 -1.82
C ILE A 359 -7.51 -13.79 -2.42
N VAL A 360 -7.57 -13.72 -3.74
CA VAL A 360 -7.77 -12.48 -4.49
C VAL A 360 -9.02 -12.60 -5.34
N PHE A 361 -9.77 -11.51 -5.43
CA PHE A 361 -10.86 -11.38 -6.38
C PHE A 361 -10.89 -9.98 -6.95
N GLY A 362 -11.25 -9.88 -8.22
CA GLY A 362 -11.26 -8.63 -8.95
C GLY A 362 -12.47 -8.53 -9.85
N ALA A 363 -12.87 -7.30 -10.12
CA ALA A 363 -13.88 -6.98 -11.12
C ALA A 363 -13.47 -5.73 -11.87
N ARG A 364 -13.71 -5.71 -13.17
CA ARG A 364 -13.53 -4.53 -14.02
C ARG A 364 -14.77 -4.30 -14.86
N TYR A 365 -15.17 -3.04 -14.97
CA TYR A 365 -16.25 -2.60 -15.83
C TYR A 365 -15.81 -1.39 -16.64
N THR A 366 -16.04 -1.44 -17.94
CA THR A 366 -15.94 -0.29 -18.82
C THR A 366 -17.30 0.03 -19.41
N SER A 367 -17.59 1.33 -19.51
CA SER A 367 -18.83 1.79 -20.16
C SER A 367 -18.81 1.48 -21.66
N PRO A 368 -19.96 1.41 -22.35
CA PRO A 368 -20.01 1.24 -23.80
C PRO A 368 -19.25 2.30 -24.60
N ASN A 369 -19.07 3.50 -24.02
CA ASN A 369 -18.31 4.58 -24.64
C ASN A 369 -16.80 4.52 -24.38
N PHE A 370 -16.33 3.58 -23.56
CA PHE A 370 -14.90 3.32 -23.43
C PHE A 370 -14.38 2.85 -24.78
N ALA A 371 -13.20 3.33 -25.16
CA ALA A 371 -12.69 3.07 -26.48
C ALA A 371 -11.25 2.57 -26.46
N THR A 372 -10.99 1.61 -27.35
CA THR A 372 -9.66 1.18 -27.78
C THR A 372 -9.50 1.55 -29.26
N ASN A 373 -8.34 1.29 -29.87
CA ASN A 373 -8.22 1.36 -31.32
C ASN A 373 -8.12 -0.04 -31.95
N PHE A 374 -8.43 -0.10 -33.25
CA PHE A 374 -8.18 -1.24 -34.12
C PHE A 374 -7.95 -0.75 -35.55
N PHE A 375 -6.81 -1.10 -36.14
CA PHE A 375 -6.37 -0.66 -37.48
C PHE A 375 -6.44 -1.79 -38.52
N GLY A 376 -7.04 -2.93 -38.16
CA GLY A 376 -7.04 -4.14 -38.98
C GLY A 376 -6.07 -5.22 -38.49
N PHE A 377 -6.10 -6.35 -39.19
CA PHE A 377 -5.26 -7.52 -38.91
C PHE A 377 -3.97 -7.45 -39.72
N GLY A 378 -2.86 -7.79 -39.09
CA GLY A 378 -1.55 -7.90 -39.73
C GLY A 378 -0.56 -6.81 -39.31
N ASN A 379 0.67 -7.03 -39.77
CA ASN A 379 1.84 -6.22 -39.46
C ASN A 379 1.98 -5.03 -40.42
N GLU A 380 1.37 -5.07 -41.60
CA GLU A 380 1.51 -4.03 -42.64
C GLU A 380 0.23 -3.21 -42.84
N THR A 381 -0.61 -3.11 -41.80
CA THR A 381 -1.84 -2.30 -41.84
C THR A 381 -1.52 -0.82 -42.06
N GLU A 382 -2.26 -0.16 -42.95
CA GLU A 382 -2.11 1.28 -43.23
C GLU A 382 -2.75 2.15 -42.14
N ASN A 383 -2.20 3.35 -41.94
CA ASN A 383 -2.80 4.37 -41.08
C ASN A 383 -3.34 5.52 -41.93
N PHE A 384 -4.67 5.70 -41.91
CA PHE A 384 -5.36 6.76 -42.65
C PHE A 384 -5.74 7.95 -41.79
N ASP A 385 -5.13 8.14 -40.61
CA ASP A 385 -5.45 9.22 -39.68
C ASP A 385 -5.42 10.62 -40.36
N ASP A 386 -4.49 10.86 -41.29
CA ASP A 386 -4.37 12.13 -42.03
C ASP A 386 -5.58 12.43 -42.94
N ASN A 387 -6.30 11.38 -43.38
CA ASN A 387 -7.41 11.49 -44.32
C ASN A 387 -8.78 11.26 -43.66
N LEU A 388 -8.84 10.47 -42.59
CA LEU A 388 -10.08 9.95 -41.97
C LEU A 388 -10.22 10.30 -40.48
N ASP A 389 -9.31 11.11 -39.93
CA ASP A 389 -9.18 11.45 -38.51
C ASP A 389 -8.89 10.26 -37.58
N LEU A 390 -8.34 10.57 -36.39
CA LEU A 390 -7.99 9.60 -35.34
C LEU A 390 -9.17 8.70 -34.89
N VAL A 391 -10.38 9.22 -35.13
CA VAL A 391 -11.67 8.69 -34.73
C VAL A 391 -12.02 7.46 -35.57
N TYR A 392 -11.56 7.36 -36.83
CA TYR A 392 -11.88 6.26 -37.73
C TYR A 392 -11.53 4.87 -37.17
N ASN A 393 -10.36 4.74 -36.56
CA ASN A 393 -9.84 3.48 -36.00
C ASN A 393 -10.32 3.20 -34.56
N ARG A 394 -11.12 4.09 -33.97
CA ARG A 394 -11.56 3.98 -32.57
C ARG A 394 -12.74 3.01 -32.45
N VAL A 395 -12.61 2.04 -31.56
CA VAL A 395 -13.56 0.98 -31.27
C VAL A 395 -14.15 1.16 -29.88
N LYS A 396 -15.46 1.35 -29.82
CA LYS A 396 -16.22 1.38 -28.57
C LYS A 396 -16.50 -0.04 -28.08
N LEU A 397 -16.14 -0.32 -26.83
CA LEU A 397 -16.19 -1.67 -26.29
C LEU A 397 -16.67 -1.64 -24.83
N ALA A 398 -17.79 -2.31 -24.57
CA ALA A 398 -18.29 -2.55 -23.22
C ALA A 398 -17.71 -3.86 -22.69
N HIS A 399 -16.81 -3.77 -21.71
CA HIS A 399 -16.14 -4.90 -21.08
C HIS A 399 -16.57 -5.02 -19.62
N LEU A 400 -17.09 -6.18 -19.24
CA LEU A 400 -17.21 -6.62 -17.85
C LEU A 400 -16.28 -7.81 -17.66
N SER A 401 -15.40 -7.77 -16.66
CA SER A 401 -14.59 -8.92 -16.29
C SER A 401 -14.58 -9.16 -14.79
N GLY A 402 -14.34 -10.42 -14.42
CA GLY A 402 -14.19 -10.87 -13.05
C GLY A 402 -13.04 -11.87 -12.95
N GLU A 403 -12.35 -11.86 -11.82
CA GLU A 403 -11.32 -12.82 -11.49
C GLU A 403 -11.45 -13.29 -10.05
N LEU A 404 -11.13 -14.55 -9.80
CA LEU A 404 -11.06 -15.15 -8.47
C LEU A 404 -9.89 -16.12 -8.44
N GLY A 405 -9.02 -16.00 -7.46
CA GLY A 405 -7.83 -16.82 -7.42
C GLY A 405 -7.06 -16.79 -6.12
N LEU A 406 -5.88 -17.37 -6.19
CA LEU A 406 -4.95 -17.51 -5.08
C LEU A 406 -3.63 -16.85 -5.45
N VAL A 407 -3.06 -16.09 -4.52
CA VAL A 407 -1.78 -15.39 -4.66
C VAL A 407 -0.83 -15.83 -3.56
N ARG A 408 0.44 -16.00 -3.89
CA ARG A 408 1.51 -16.23 -2.94
C ARG A 408 2.66 -15.28 -3.21
N TYR A 409 2.99 -14.47 -2.21
CA TYR A 409 4.21 -13.67 -2.21
C TYR A 409 5.39 -14.49 -1.70
N GLY A 410 6.40 -14.62 -2.53
CA GLY A 410 7.67 -15.25 -2.22
C GLY A 410 8.65 -14.27 -1.58
N ARG A 411 9.84 -14.78 -1.21
CA ARG A 411 10.94 -13.94 -0.73
C ARG A 411 11.47 -13.07 -1.89
N GLN A 412 12.10 -11.94 -1.55
CA GLN A 412 12.86 -11.10 -2.49
C GLN A 412 12.07 -10.58 -3.71
N GLY A 413 10.75 -10.36 -3.56
CA GLY A 413 9.92 -9.75 -4.60
C GLY A 413 9.36 -10.73 -5.63
N SER A 414 9.33 -12.03 -5.31
CA SER A 414 8.57 -13.00 -6.09
C SER A 414 7.08 -12.95 -5.79
N GLU A 415 6.27 -13.15 -6.83
CA GLU A 415 4.82 -13.30 -6.74
C GLU A 415 4.39 -14.44 -7.67
N PHE A 416 3.50 -15.29 -7.19
CA PHE A 416 2.85 -16.33 -7.99
C PHE A 416 1.34 -16.25 -7.78
N SER A 417 0.56 -16.34 -8.85
CA SER A 417 -0.89 -16.45 -8.73
C SER A 417 -1.51 -17.41 -9.72
N ILE A 418 -2.64 -17.98 -9.32
CA ILE A 418 -3.53 -18.79 -10.15
C ILE A 418 -4.94 -18.23 -10.02
N LYS A 419 -5.57 -17.88 -11.14
CA LYS A 419 -6.88 -17.23 -11.17
C LYS A 419 -7.81 -17.91 -12.16
N GLY A 420 -9.07 -18.05 -11.78
CA GLY A 420 -10.17 -18.24 -12.72
C GLY A 420 -10.65 -16.89 -13.24
N LEU A 421 -11.01 -16.84 -14.52
CA LEU A 421 -11.37 -15.62 -15.23
C LEU A 421 -12.76 -15.73 -15.84
N PHE A 422 -13.48 -14.61 -15.86
CA PHE A 422 -14.68 -14.41 -16.65
C PHE A 422 -14.62 -13.06 -17.37
N GLU A 423 -15.03 -13.02 -18.63
CA GLU A 423 -15.09 -11.79 -19.43
C GLU A 423 -16.37 -11.77 -20.27
N SER A 424 -17.00 -10.61 -20.36
CA SER A 424 -18.16 -10.36 -21.23
C SER A 424 -17.93 -9.07 -22.01
N ILE A 425 -17.71 -9.22 -23.31
CA ILE A 425 -17.29 -8.15 -24.21
C ILE A 425 -18.37 -7.92 -25.26
N ARG A 426 -18.71 -6.66 -25.50
CA ARG A 426 -19.56 -6.25 -26.62
C ARG A 426 -18.96 -5.06 -27.33
N VAL A 427 -18.78 -5.20 -28.64
CA VAL A 427 -18.29 -4.15 -29.53
C VAL A 427 -19.47 -3.42 -30.17
N GLU A 428 -19.43 -2.10 -30.19
CA GLU A 428 -20.44 -1.30 -30.87
C GLU A 428 -20.10 -1.16 -32.36
N ASN A 429 -21.04 -1.54 -33.24
CA ASN A 429 -20.93 -1.25 -34.67
C ASN A 429 -21.27 0.22 -34.92
N SER A 430 -20.25 1.08 -34.95
CA SER A 430 -20.38 2.51 -35.18
C SER A 430 -20.20 2.84 -36.67
N PRO A 431 -21.19 3.45 -37.34
CA PRO A 431 -21.06 3.87 -38.73
C PRO A 431 -19.88 4.82 -38.94
N GLY A 432 -19.23 4.74 -40.11
CA GLY A 432 -18.09 5.59 -40.47
C GLY A 432 -16.80 5.28 -39.71
N ARG A 433 -16.71 4.12 -39.07
CA ARG A 433 -15.48 3.60 -38.43
C ARG A 433 -14.91 2.44 -39.21
N PHE A 434 -13.65 2.10 -38.97
CA PHE A 434 -12.97 0.97 -39.61
C PHE A 434 -13.77 -0.33 -39.47
N LEU A 435 -14.32 -0.62 -38.28
CA LEU A 435 -15.11 -1.83 -38.06
C LEU A 435 -16.42 -1.89 -38.88
N ALA A 436 -16.95 -0.75 -39.36
CA ALA A 436 -18.15 -0.74 -40.20
C ALA A 436 -17.91 -1.36 -41.59
N LEU A 437 -16.65 -1.61 -41.98
CA LEU A 437 -16.29 -2.34 -43.19
C LEU A 437 -16.55 -3.86 -43.06
N PHE A 438 -16.69 -4.38 -41.84
CA PHE A 438 -16.99 -5.79 -41.61
C PHE A 438 -18.49 -6.06 -41.68
N PRO A 439 -18.91 -7.29 -42.04
CA PRO A 439 -20.31 -7.68 -42.05
C PRO A 439 -20.99 -7.37 -40.71
N PRO A 440 -22.19 -6.75 -40.69
CA PRO A 440 -22.88 -6.42 -39.43
C PRO A 440 -23.19 -7.63 -38.53
N ASN A 441 -23.18 -8.84 -39.08
CA ASN A 441 -23.38 -10.11 -38.39
C ASN A 441 -22.07 -10.79 -37.92
N SER A 442 -20.92 -10.12 -38.03
CA SER A 442 -19.65 -10.64 -37.50
C SER A 442 -19.74 -10.92 -35.99
N SER A 443 -19.13 -12.02 -35.55
CA SER A 443 -19.28 -12.56 -34.18
C SER A 443 -18.85 -11.56 -33.08
N PHE A 444 -17.83 -10.74 -33.31
CA PHE A 444 -17.35 -9.74 -32.34
C PHE A 444 -18.34 -8.61 -32.05
N PHE A 445 -19.34 -8.36 -32.91
CA PHE A 445 -20.39 -7.38 -32.62
C PHE A 445 -21.43 -7.90 -31.61
N ASN A 446 -21.54 -9.23 -31.47
CA ASN A 446 -22.36 -9.82 -30.43
C ASN A 446 -21.69 -9.66 -29.06
N ARG A 447 -22.50 -9.76 -28.00
CA ARG A 447 -21.95 -9.92 -26.66
C ARG A 447 -21.38 -11.33 -26.57
N ASN A 448 -20.06 -11.44 -26.40
CA ASN A 448 -19.37 -12.71 -26.24
C ASN A 448 -18.95 -12.87 -24.78
N ASN A 449 -19.22 -14.05 -24.21
CA ASN A 449 -18.83 -14.41 -22.85
C ASN A 449 -17.71 -15.45 -22.90
N PHE A 450 -16.66 -15.23 -22.13
CA PHE A 450 -15.51 -16.10 -22.03
C PHE A 450 -15.26 -16.49 -20.59
N ALA A 451 -14.83 -17.74 -20.39
CA ALA A 451 -14.31 -18.23 -19.11
C ALA A 451 -12.91 -18.79 -19.34
N GLY A 452 -12.06 -18.74 -18.31
CA GLY A 452 -10.68 -19.18 -18.45
C GLY A 452 -9.95 -19.35 -17.14
N GLY A 453 -8.67 -19.70 -17.27
CA GLY A 453 -7.72 -19.78 -16.17
C GLY A 453 -6.40 -19.12 -16.53
N GLU A 454 -5.74 -18.52 -15.54
CA GLU A 454 -4.48 -17.82 -15.71
C GLU A 454 -3.51 -18.17 -14.59
N LEU A 455 -2.24 -18.36 -14.98
CA LEU A 455 -1.08 -18.47 -14.13
C LEU A 455 -0.21 -17.25 -14.34
N PHE A 456 0.25 -16.65 -13.24
CA PHE A 456 1.17 -15.52 -13.26
C PHE A 456 2.35 -15.79 -12.34
N TYR A 457 3.56 -15.50 -12.82
CA TYR A 457 4.76 -15.42 -12.00
C TYR A 457 5.48 -14.11 -12.25
N GLN A 458 5.97 -13.48 -11.18
CA GLN A 458 6.85 -12.32 -11.24
C GLN A 458 8.03 -12.46 -10.27
N PHE A 459 9.17 -11.92 -10.67
CA PHE A 459 10.29 -11.60 -9.81
C PHE A 459 10.71 -10.14 -10.07
N LYS A 460 10.61 -9.27 -9.06
CA LYS A 460 10.91 -7.85 -9.16
C LYS A 460 11.84 -7.38 -8.04
N ASN A 461 13.00 -6.84 -8.38
CA ASN A 461 14.04 -6.45 -7.40
C ASN A 461 14.73 -5.10 -7.68
N TYR A 462 13.95 -4.07 -7.98
CA TYR A 462 14.50 -2.72 -8.18
C TYR A 462 14.98 -2.06 -6.90
N ASN A 463 16.06 -1.27 -7.01
CA ASN A 463 16.61 -0.49 -5.90
C ASN A 463 15.77 0.74 -5.50
N SER A 464 14.85 1.18 -6.36
CA SER A 464 13.90 2.25 -6.09
C SER A 464 12.62 2.00 -6.88
N ILE A 465 11.48 2.25 -6.26
CA ILE A 465 10.15 2.04 -6.87
C ILE A 465 9.91 3.09 -7.95
N ALA A 466 10.03 4.38 -7.60
CA ALA A 466 9.63 5.47 -8.50
C ALA A 466 10.67 5.81 -9.58
N PHE A 467 11.95 5.52 -9.36
CA PHE A 467 12.96 5.70 -10.41
C PHE A 467 14.13 4.73 -10.22
N PRO A 468 14.02 3.49 -10.73
CA PRO A 468 15.07 2.49 -10.60
C PRO A 468 16.33 2.92 -11.35
N THR A 469 17.49 2.64 -10.76
CA THR A 469 18.82 2.74 -11.43
C THR A 469 19.52 1.38 -11.50
N LYS A 470 19.00 0.39 -10.78
CA LYS A 470 19.49 -0.99 -10.78
C LYS A 470 18.35 -1.96 -10.45
N GLY A 471 18.29 -3.08 -11.16
CA GLY A 471 17.40 -4.21 -10.84
C GLY A 471 16.77 -4.81 -12.08
N ILE A 472 15.98 -5.85 -11.87
CA ILE A 472 15.26 -6.57 -12.91
C ILE A 472 13.78 -6.76 -12.52
N ASN A 473 12.95 -6.94 -13.54
CA ASN A 473 11.59 -7.43 -13.43
C ASN A 473 11.38 -8.47 -14.51
N PHE A 474 11.27 -9.72 -14.11
CA PHE A 474 10.83 -10.80 -14.97
C PHE A 474 9.41 -11.16 -14.59
N ASN A 475 8.50 -11.24 -15.55
CA ASN A 475 7.19 -11.81 -15.34
C ASN A 475 6.75 -12.66 -16.52
N VAL A 476 5.88 -13.62 -16.26
CA VAL A 476 5.28 -14.46 -17.27
C VAL A 476 3.83 -14.71 -16.89
N THR A 477 2.95 -14.47 -17.85
CA THR A 477 1.53 -14.81 -17.76
C THR A 477 1.25 -15.94 -18.74
N GLY A 478 0.64 -17.02 -18.28
CA GLY A 478 0.16 -18.10 -19.13
C GLY A 478 -1.31 -18.35 -18.83
N GLY A 479 -2.16 -18.45 -19.85
CA GLY A 479 -3.58 -18.65 -19.63
C GLY A 479 -4.28 -19.35 -20.77
N TRP A 480 -5.54 -19.67 -20.54
CA TRP A 480 -6.44 -20.26 -21.51
C TRP A 480 -7.84 -19.70 -21.33
N LYS A 481 -8.53 -19.45 -22.44
CA LYS A 481 -9.90 -18.93 -22.47
C LYS A 481 -10.73 -19.73 -23.48
N THR A 482 -12.01 -19.90 -23.18
CA THR A 482 -13.02 -20.47 -24.09
C THR A 482 -14.25 -19.58 -24.12
N ASN A 483 -14.88 -19.46 -25.28
CA ASN A 483 -16.19 -18.84 -25.39
C ASN A 483 -17.25 -19.77 -24.79
N ILE A 484 -18.06 -19.27 -23.86
CA ILE A 484 -19.02 -20.08 -23.11
C ILE A 484 -20.22 -20.47 -23.99
N ASP A 485 -20.55 -19.64 -24.97
CA ASP A 485 -21.65 -19.86 -25.90
C ASP A 485 -21.22 -20.80 -27.07
N ASN A 486 -19.92 -20.85 -27.39
CA ASN A 486 -19.35 -21.76 -28.38
C ASN A 486 -17.95 -22.24 -27.94
N THR A 487 -17.90 -23.35 -27.22
CA THR A 487 -16.68 -23.86 -26.57
C THR A 487 -15.59 -24.31 -27.53
N ASN A 488 -15.92 -24.58 -28.79
CA ASN A 488 -14.93 -24.86 -29.82
C ASN A 488 -14.00 -23.66 -30.02
N ARG A 489 -14.50 -22.43 -29.82
CA ARG A 489 -13.71 -21.21 -29.88
C ARG A 489 -12.95 -21.03 -28.57
N ASN A 490 -11.72 -21.54 -28.54
CA ASN A 490 -10.85 -21.48 -27.37
C ASN A 490 -9.40 -21.29 -27.79
N PHE A 491 -8.61 -20.74 -26.88
CA PHE A 491 -7.21 -20.43 -27.16
C PHE A 491 -6.40 -20.35 -25.87
N GLY A 492 -5.12 -20.69 -25.99
CA GLY A 492 -4.12 -20.45 -24.96
C GLY A 492 -3.30 -19.21 -25.26
N TYR A 493 -2.64 -18.63 -24.26
CA TYR A 493 -1.70 -17.54 -24.44
C TYR A 493 -0.53 -17.62 -23.46
N LEU A 494 0.62 -17.12 -23.89
CA LEU A 494 1.84 -17.00 -23.09
C LEU A 494 2.47 -15.62 -23.34
N ILE A 495 2.65 -14.84 -22.27
CA ILE A 495 3.12 -13.45 -22.31
C ILE A 495 4.32 -13.32 -21.37
N PRO A 496 5.55 -13.64 -21.83
CA PRO A 496 6.75 -13.36 -21.07
C PRO A 496 7.17 -11.89 -21.23
N SER A 497 7.58 -11.26 -20.13
CA SER A 497 8.18 -9.93 -20.10
C SER A 497 9.44 -9.93 -19.26
N PHE A 498 10.49 -9.32 -19.80
CA PHE A 498 11.75 -9.11 -19.11
C PHE A 498 12.14 -7.64 -19.18
N SER A 499 12.38 -7.04 -18.02
CA SER A 499 12.87 -5.67 -17.92
C SER A 499 14.10 -5.63 -17.04
N PHE A 500 15.08 -4.82 -17.42
CA PHE A 500 16.24 -4.54 -16.56
C PHE A 500 16.54 -3.06 -16.52
N THR A 501 17.21 -2.65 -15.46
CA THR A 501 17.79 -1.32 -15.35
C THR A 501 19.18 -1.48 -14.76
N THR A 502 20.17 -0.85 -15.39
CA THR A 502 21.56 -0.89 -14.95
C THR A 502 22.21 0.47 -15.09
N LYS A 503 23.08 0.79 -14.14
CA LYS A 503 23.90 2.00 -14.21
C LYS A 503 25.08 1.79 -15.15
N LEU A 504 25.30 2.75 -16.03
CA LEU A 504 26.47 2.81 -16.90
C LEU A 504 27.59 3.68 -16.32
N SER A 505 27.31 4.39 -15.21
CA SER A 505 28.27 5.25 -14.52
C SER A 505 28.24 5.01 -13.01
N PRO A 506 29.38 5.10 -12.28
CA PRO A 506 29.42 4.88 -10.83
C PRO A 506 28.53 5.81 -10.01
N ASN A 507 28.26 7.02 -10.52
CA ASN A 507 27.47 8.07 -9.86
C ASN A 507 25.98 8.04 -10.22
N ASP A 508 25.49 6.94 -10.81
CA ASP A 508 24.11 6.73 -11.23
C ASP A 508 23.54 7.78 -12.20
N ARG A 509 24.38 8.55 -12.90
CA ARG A 509 23.90 9.54 -13.87
C ARG A 509 23.47 8.92 -15.18
N PHE A 510 24.26 8.01 -15.72
CA PHE A 510 23.90 7.26 -16.91
C PHE A 510 23.28 5.94 -16.51
N VAL A 511 22.06 5.71 -16.99
CA VAL A 511 21.29 4.50 -16.70
C VAL A 511 20.72 3.95 -18.00
N LEU A 512 20.95 2.67 -18.24
CA LEU A 512 20.32 1.93 -19.32
C LEU A 512 19.10 1.19 -18.76
N ALA A 513 17.93 1.41 -19.35
CA ALA A 513 16.72 0.67 -19.03
C ALA A 513 16.22 -0.04 -20.27
N ASN A 514 15.69 -1.25 -20.09
CA ASN A 514 15.15 -2.06 -21.18
C ASN A 514 13.87 -2.76 -20.72
N LYS A 515 12.96 -2.96 -21.66
CA LYS A 515 11.80 -3.85 -21.55
C LYS A 515 11.62 -4.62 -22.85
N THR A 516 11.65 -5.94 -22.77
CA THR A 516 11.22 -6.86 -23.83
C THR A 516 9.91 -7.51 -23.39
N GLN A 517 8.98 -7.70 -24.31
CA GLN A 517 7.78 -8.48 -24.08
C GLN A 517 7.36 -9.20 -25.35
N ALA A 518 6.98 -10.47 -25.21
CA ALA A 518 6.32 -11.23 -26.25
C ALA A 518 4.88 -11.52 -25.85
N HIS A 519 4.03 -11.77 -26.84
CA HIS A 519 2.71 -12.36 -26.68
C HIS A 519 2.60 -13.47 -27.70
N VAL A 520 2.47 -14.71 -27.23
CA VAL A 520 2.28 -15.89 -28.06
C VAL A 520 0.89 -16.45 -27.81
N THR A 521 0.09 -16.61 -28.86
CA THR A 521 -1.25 -17.19 -28.79
C THR A 521 -1.23 -18.59 -29.40
N LEU A 522 -1.81 -19.54 -28.68
CA LEU A 522 -1.92 -20.96 -29.02
C LEU A 522 -3.36 -21.28 -29.39
N GLY A 523 -3.58 -22.16 -30.37
CA GLY A 523 -4.90 -22.46 -30.94
C GLY A 523 -5.03 -21.94 -32.37
N ASP A 524 -6.20 -22.11 -33.00
CA ASP A 524 -6.46 -21.62 -34.35
C ASP A 524 -6.71 -20.10 -34.34
N GLN A 525 -6.19 -19.36 -35.32
CA GLN A 525 -6.45 -17.92 -35.40
C GLN A 525 -7.94 -17.62 -35.63
N SER A 526 -8.67 -18.51 -36.31
CA SER A 526 -10.10 -18.34 -36.58
C SER A 526 -10.98 -18.40 -35.33
N ASP A 527 -10.47 -18.95 -34.22
CA ASP A 527 -11.16 -18.98 -32.92
C ASP A 527 -11.04 -17.66 -32.15
N LEU A 528 -10.10 -16.79 -32.54
CA LEU A 528 -9.76 -15.55 -31.87
C LEU A 528 -10.64 -14.39 -32.33
N GLU A 529 -11.01 -13.53 -31.38
CA GLU A 529 -11.58 -12.22 -31.69
C GLU A 529 -10.46 -11.18 -31.69
N PHE A 530 -10.61 -10.10 -32.46
CA PHE A 530 -9.54 -9.10 -32.62
C PHE A 530 -9.09 -8.49 -31.27
N TYR A 531 -9.99 -8.38 -30.30
CA TYR A 531 -9.69 -7.87 -28.95
C TYR A 531 -8.93 -8.87 -28.05
N HIS A 532 -8.73 -10.12 -28.51
CA HIS A 532 -7.87 -11.13 -27.88
C HIS A 532 -6.52 -11.32 -28.58
N LEU A 533 -6.35 -10.74 -29.78
CA LEU A 533 -5.10 -10.79 -30.51
C LEU A 533 -4.00 -9.95 -29.84
N ALA A 534 -2.75 -10.31 -30.12
CA ALA A 534 -1.60 -9.56 -29.66
C ALA A 534 -1.54 -8.19 -30.36
N THR A 535 -1.40 -7.12 -29.57
CA THR A 535 -1.30 -5.75 -30.09
C THR A 535 -0.03 -5.07 -29.62
N ILE A 536 0.57 -4.23 -30.47
CA ILE A 536 1.69 -3.35 -30.12
C ILE A 536 1.44 -1.92 -30.60
N GLY A 537 2.02 -0.93 -29.91
CA GLY A 537 1.86 0.49 -30.21
C GLY A 537 1.60 1.36 -28.97
N GLY A 538 2.27 2.51 -28.89
CA GLY A 538 2.14 3.50 -27.83
C GLY A 538 2.62 3.00 -26.46
N ASN A 539 1.71 2.63 -25.55
CA ASN A 539 2.06 2.20 -24.19
C ASN A 539 2.48 0.72 -24.10
N ASN A 540 2.32 -0.06 -25.17
CA ASN A 540 2.74 -1.46 -25.27
C ASN A 540 3.86 -1.64 -26.31
N GLY A 541 4.97 -0.91 -26.12
CA GLY A 541 6.07 -0.80 -27.09
C GLY A 541 5.75 0.18 -28.22
N LEU A 542 6.76 0.48 -29.05
CA LEU A 542 6.59 1.34 -30.23
C LEU A 542 5.94 2.70 -29.89
N ARG A 543 6.56 3.49 -29.00
CA ARG A 543 5.97 4.69 -28.39
C ARG A 543 5.60 5.78 -29.38
N GLY A 544 6.21 5.79 -30.56
CA GLY A 544 5.88 6.72 -31.66
C GLY A 544 4.56 6.41 -32.37
N PHE A 545 3.98 5.23 -32.18
CA PHE A 545 2.75 4.81 -32.83
C PHE A 545 1.52 4.97 -31.93
N ARG A 546 0.32 4.97 -32.53
CA ARG A 546 -0.99 4.95 -31.84
C ARG A 546 -1.13 3.72 -30.92
N HIS A 547 -2.00 3.79 -29.91
CA HIS A 547 -2.33 2.60 -29.12
C HIS A 547 -2.95 1.51 -30.02
N GLN A 548 -2.56 0.24 -29.80
CA GLN A 548 -3.02 -0.92 -30.59
C GLN A 548 -2.83 -0.77 -32.12
N ARG A 549 -1.74 -0.13 -32.54
CA ARG A 549 -1.50 0.19 -33.95
C ARG A 549 -1.40 -1.05 -34.85
N PHE A 550 -0.77 -2.12 -34.36
CA PHE A 550 -0.62 -3.37 -35.10
C PHE A 550 -1.23 -4.51 -34.31
N THR A 551 -2.01 -5.37 -34.97
CA THR A 551 -2.75 -6.48 -34.35
C THR A 551 -2.45 -7.78 -35.08
N GLY A 552 -1.94 -8.78 -34.37
CA GLY A 552 -1.65 -10.11 -34.94
C GLY A 552 -1.83 -11.22 -33.93
N LYS A 553 -1.69 -12.48 -34.36
CA LYS A 553 -1.74 -13.66 -33.48
C LYS A 553 -0.63 -13.63 -32.44
N ASN A 554 0.59 -13.28 -32.85
CA ASN A 554 1.73 -13.17 -31.96
C ASN A 554 2.36 -11.77 -32.04
N SER A 555 3.08 -11.36 -31.02
CA SER A 555 3.87 -10.12 -31.05
C SER A 555 5.16 -10.22 -30.23
N LEU A 556 6.11 -9.35 -30.57
CA LEU A 556 7.36 -9.16 -29.85
C LEU A 556 7.76 -7.69 -30.00
N TYR A 557 8.12 -7.06 -28.89
CA TYR A 557 8.76 -5.75 -28.93
C TYR A 557 9.89 -5.64 -27.91
N ASN A 558 10.81 -4.71 -28.17
CA ASN A 558 11.80 -4.22 -27.25
C ASN A 558 11.74 -2.69 -27.18
N SER A 559 11.82 -2.16 -25.96
CA SER A 559 11.95 -0.73 -25.68
C SER A 559 13.20 -0.50 -24.85
N MET A 560 14.10 0.35 -25.32
CA MET A 560 15.34 0.69 -24.64
C MET A 560 15.43 2.19 -24.39
N ASP A 561 15.82 2.58 -23.18
CA ASP A 561 16.08 3.97 -22.81
C ASP A 561 17.51 4.15 -22.31
N LEU A 562 18.21 5.14 -22.85
CA LEU A 562 19.40 5.71 -22.25
C LEU A 562 19.00 6.97 -21.48
N ARG A 563 19.13 6.92 -20.15
CA ARG A 563 18.70 7.98 -19.24
C ARG A 563 19.90 8.73 -18.69
N TYR A 564 19.79 10.05 -18.63
CA TYR A 564 20.72 10.92 -17.93
C TYR A 564 20.03 11.60 -16.74
N ASN A 565 20.55 11.34 -15.55
CA ASN A 565 20.05 11.90 -14.30
C ASN A 565 20.91 13.09 -13.91
N PHE A 566 20.32 14.29 -13.81
CA PHE A 566 21.02 15.44 -13.27
C PHE A 566 21.35 15.23 -11.79
N ARG A 567 22.31 16.01 -11.27
CA ARG A 567 22.57 16.05 -9.83
C ARG A 567 21.26 16.36 -9.10
N LYS A 568 21.05 15.67 -7.97
CA LYS A 568 19.94 15.95 -7.06
C LYS A 568 19.89 17.45 -6.78
N LEU A 569 18.83 18.11 -7.22
CA LEU A 569 18.65 19.52 -6.96
C LEU A 569 18.24 19.64 -5.49
N LYS A 570 19.10 20.27 -4.69
CA LYS A 570 18.75 20.70 -3.33
C LYS A 570 17.89 21.96 -3.49
N SER A 571 16.60 21.76 -3.71
CA SER A 571 15.61 22.84 -3.58
C SER A 571 15.27 23.02 -2.09
N GLY A 572 14.95 24.24 -1.67
CA GLY A 572 14.38 24.50 -0.33
C GLY A 572 13.00 23.88 -0.12
N PHE A 573 12.44 23.25 -1.16
CA PHE A 573 11.11 22.66 -1.17
C PHE A 573 11.10 21.15 -0.92
N ALA A 574 11.81 20.38 -1.75
CA ALA A 574 11.87 18.91 -1.66
C ALA A 574 13.10 18.36 -2.42
N PRO A 575 13.60 17.18 -2.05
CA PRO A 575 14.49 16.39 -2.90
C PRO A 575 13.89 16.15 -4.29
N MET A 576 14.48 16.79 -5.31
CA MET A 576 14.06 16.62 -6.70
C MET A 576 15.17 15.94 -7.49
N LYS A 577 14.77 14.99 -8.34
CA LYS A 577 15.60 14.46 -9.41
C LYS A 577 14.93 14.81 -10.73
N ILE A 578 15.69 15.37 -11.64
CA ILE A 578 15.27 15.66 -13.01
C ILE A 578 16.24 14.93 -13.91
N GLY A 579 15.78 14.51 -15.08
CA GLY A 579 16.63 13.99 -16.11
C GLY A 579 15.96 14.02 -17.46
N PHE A 580 16.75 13.62 -18.45
CA PHE A 580 16.26 13.35 -19.79
C PHE A 580 16.54 11.90 -20.15
N TYR A 581 15.87 11.42 -21.18
CA TYR A 581 16.12 10.10 -21.75
C TYR A 581 16.01 10.16 -23.27
N GLY A 582 16.85 9.38 -23.95
CA GLY A 582 16.67 8.99 -25.34
C GLY A 582 16.19 7.55 -25.39
N GLY A 583 15.23 7.25 -26.24
CA GLY A 583 14.61 5.94 -26.36
C GLY A 583 14.58 5.42 -27.78
N PHE A 584 14.72 4.11 -27.92
CA PHE A 584 14.53 3.37 -29.16
C PHE A 584 13.61 2.18 -28.90
N ASP A 585 12.60 2.04 -29.74
CA ASP A 585 11.68 0.90 -29.71
C ASP A 585 11.73 0.16 -31.04
N ILE A 586 11.59 -1.15 -30.98
CA ILE A 586 11.43 -2.03 -32.15
C ILE A 586 10.41 -3.10 -31.83
N GLY A 587 9.57 -3.45 -32.80
CA GLY A 587 8.54 -4.45 -32.58
C GLY A 587 7.87 -4.93 -33.85
N ARG A 588 7.17 -6.05 -33.72
CA ARG A 588 6.48 -6.71 -34.82
C ARG A 588 5.32 -7.56 -34.30
N VAL A 589 4.28 -7.69 -35.14
CA VAL A 589 3.24 -8.71 -34.99
C VAL A 589 3.33 -9.75 -36.11
N TRP A 590 2.72 -10.91 -35.87
CA TRP A 590 2.61 -11.99 -36.86
C TRP A 590 1.18 -12.48 -36.93
N LEU A 591 0.65 -12.59 -38.15
CA LEU A 591 -0.62 -13.24 -38.46
C LEU A 591 -0.38 -14.55 -39.24
N GLU A 592 -1.24 -15.55 -39.08
CA GLU A 592 -1.12 -16.79 -39.87
C GLU A 592 -1.38 -16.51 -41.36
N GLY A 593 -0.52 -17.07 -42.22
CA GLY A 593 -0.57 -16.86 -43.66
C GLY A 593 0.01 -15.52 -44.15
N GLU A 594 0.48 -14.65 -43.26
CA GLU A 594 1.14 -13.39 -43.61
C GLU A 594 2.64 -13.58 -43.89
N ASP A 595 3.11 -13.16 -45.08
CA ASP A 595 4.55 -13.10 -45.44
C ASP A 595 5.10 -11.68 -45.30
N SER A 596 4.95 -11.08 -44.11
CA SER A 596 5.61 -9.81 -43.81
C SER A 596 7.05 -10.05 -43.36
N LYS A 597 7.98 -9.16 -43.71
CA LYS A 597 9.34 -9.11 -43.13
C LYS A 597 9.61 -7.82 -42.37
N GLN A 598 8.60 -6.94 -42.29
CA GLN A 598 8.74 -5.60 -41.74
C GLN A 598 8.88 -5.62 -40.22
N TRP A 599 9.88 -4.89 -39.73
CA TRP A 599 9.98 -4.52 -38.33
C TRP A 599 9.67 -3.04 -38.19
N HIS A 600 8.81 -2.71 -37.23
CA HIS A 600 8.48 -1.33 -36.92
C HIS A 600 9.41 -0.81 -35.85
N ASN A 601 9.74 0.47 -35.91
CA ASN A 601 10.61 1.12 -34.94
C ASN A 601 10.15 2.54 -34.65
N SER A 602 10.48 3.03 -33.46
CA SER A 602 10.33 4.43 -33.12
C SER A 602 11.51 4.94 -32.30
N ILE A 603 11.93 6.16 -32.57
CA ILE A 603 13.03 6.82 -31.86
C ILE A 603 12.53 8.13 -31.26
N GLY A 604 12.98 8.45 -30.06
CA GLY A 604 12.51 9.64 -29.38
C GLY A 604 13.23 9.92 -28.09
N GLY A 605 12.63 10.77 -27.28
CA GLY A 605 13.16 11.12 -25.98
C GLY A 605 12.20 11.98 -25.20
N GLY A 606 12.61 12.33 -23.99
CA GLY A 606 11.79 13.11 -23.10
C GLY A 606 12.50 13.56 -21.85
N VAL A 607 11.75 14.25 -21.01
CA VAL A 607 12.16 14.69 -19.68
C VAL A 607 11.33 14.01 -18.62
N TRP A 608 11.92 13.78 -17.46
CA TRP A 608 11.22 13.26 -16.30
C TRP A 608 11.59 14.06 -15.06
N LEU A 609 10.64 14.10 -14.13
CA LEU A 609 10.76 14.72 -12.83
C LEU A 609 10.34 13.70 -11.77
N ASN A 610 11.16 13.56 -10.74
CA ASN A 610 10.83 12.79 -9.54
C ASN A 610 10.96 13.70 -8.31
N VAL A 611 9.87 13.86 -7.56
CA VAL A 611 9.84 14.62 -6.31
C VAL A 611 9.66 13.64 -5.15
N ALA A 612 10.61 13.64 -4.21
CA ALA A 612 10.58 12.83 -3.00
C ALA A 612 10.30 11.32 -3.23
N GLN A 613 10.77 10.75 -4.35
CA GLN A 613 10.50 9.35 -4.75
C GLN A 613 9.02 8.98 -4.84
N SER A 614 8.13 9.96 -4.95
CA SER A 614 6.70 9.73 -4.77
C SER A 614 5.83 10.41 -5.81
N LEU A 615 6.26 11.53 -6.40
CA LEU A 615 5.62 12.11 -7.58
C LEU A 615 6.55 11.91 -8.77
N VAL A 616 6.04 11.35 -9.87
CA VAL A 616 6.75 11.14 -11.13
C VAL A 616 5.97 11.85 -12.25
N GLY A 617 6.63 12.81 -12.89
CA GLY A 617 6.15 13.43 -14.12
C GLY A 617 7.03 13.01 -15.28
N GLN A 618 6.45 12.77 -16.44
CA GLN A 618 7.17 12.54 -17.69
C GLN A 618 6.49 13.23 -18.86
N ALA A 619 7.30 13.77 -19.76
CA ALA A 619 6.87 14.29 -21.06
C ALA A 619 7.84 13.76 -22.11
N GLY A 620 7.33 13.20 -23.19
CA GLY A 620 8.17 12.63 -24.25
C GLY A 620 7.56 12.77 -25.63
N ALA A 621 8.44 12.78 -26.64
CA ALA A 621 8.12 12.81 -28.06
C ALA A 621 8.86 11.69 -28.79
N PHE A 622 8.15 10.89 -29.56
CA PHE A 622 8.70 9.77 -30.32
C PHE A 622 8.25 9.85 -31.78
N SER A 623 9.21 9.69 -32.70
CA SER A 623 8.99 9.65 -34.14
C SER A 623 8.93 8.21 -34.62
N SER A 624 8.02 7.94 -35.56
CA SER A 624 7.93 6.69 -36.32
C SER A 624 7.53 6.98 -37.77
N SER A 625 7.18 5.94 -38.54
CA SER A 625 6.58 6.07 -39.86
C SER A 625 5.22 6.78 -39.84
N ASP A 626 4.52 6.78 -38.70
CA ASP A 626 3.21 7.42 -38.51
C ASP A 626 3.35 8.87 -38.01
N GLY A 627 4.58 9.43 -38.04
CA GLY A 627 4.87 10.78 -37.58
C GLY A 627 5.32 10.87 -36.12
N VAL A 628 5.09 12.02 -35.49
CA VAL A 628 5.55 12.32 -34.12
C VAL A 628 4.39 12.21 -33.14
N ARG A 629 4.57 11.38 -32.11
CA ARG A 629 3.63 11.24 -30.99
C ARG A 629 4.18 11.89 -29.73
N ILE A 630 3.40 12.81 -29.15
CA ILE A 630 3.69 13.47 -27.88
C ILE A 630 2.81 12.88 -26.79
N ALA A 631 3.40 12.55 -25.64
CA ALA A 631 2.68 12.07 -24.48
C ALA A 631 3.16 12.76 -23.20
N PHE A 632 2.22 13.08 -22.32
CA PHE A 632 2.46 13.62 -20.98
C PHE A 632 1.75 12.77 -19.93
N GLY A 633 2.46 12.48 -18.85
CA GLY A 633 1.89 11.77 -17.70
C GLY A 633 2.41 12.34 -16.40
N LEU A 634 1.50 12.63 -15.47
CA LEU A 634 1.82 12.94 -14.08
C LEU A 634 1.19 11.85 -13.20
N GLY A 635 2.02 11.14 -12.44
CA GLY A 635 1.58 10.05 -11.57
C GLY A 635 2.28 10.07 -10.22
N PHE A 636 1.71 9.37 -9.25
CA PHE A 636 2.31 9.24 -7.92
C PHE A 636 2.75 7.80 -7.67
N GLY A 637 4.05 7.59 -7.47
CA GLY A 637 4.65 6.35 -7.03
C GLY A 637 4.19 5.12 -7.83
N ILE A 638 4.39 5.20 -9.16
CA ILE A 638 4.08 4.15 -10.14
C ILE A 638 4.95 2.90 -9.88
#